data_AF-Q4N2Q1-F1
#
_entry.id   AF-Q4N2Q1-F1
#
_cell.length_a   1.000
_cell.length_b   1.000
_cell.length_c   1.000
_cell.angle_alpha   90.00
_cell.angle_beta   90.00
_cell.angle_gamma   90.00
#
_symmetry.space_group_name_H-M   'P 1'
#
loop_
_entity.id
_entity.type
_entity.pdbx_description
1 polymer ?
#
loop_
_entity_poly.entity_id
_entity_poly.type
_entity_poly.pdbx_seq_one_letter_code
_entity_poly.pdbx_strand_id
1 'polypeptide(L)'
;MPLDVNSNLRKLISLVDDLRDVGLHKYINLPRICVAGTQSSGKSSVLESIVGIDFLPRGDGIVTRRPIEFRLNRLKPSSPEDKCDPYIVFEGNDERFYDFEKARNHIQKLTNERAGEKKGIVDDPIVLSVFSPDCPDLSLIDLPGVTRVPLKNSDQTDDIEMLTKDMIMRYASDPRTIILAVVAANVDMSTSDALQLAKRADPLGVRTLGVITKIDLMDQGSSALSMLQNDEVPLRLGYTGVKNRSQKDISDGVTIKQAIKNETKFFNEHKIYRTLNPNLWGIGSLVDKLTNVLLRHISTVLPELKLEVTTRLKTVRDRLEQMGDKAPTDPKERIELLWQLISEFCEMFSGTIKGRFVSRLHEFLDADAVSSVQIRGIFNDLLDHFMTVDVFDKVSDLEIDQAIRIHEGDSLPGFPSPDTFEYLMLPQLQKIVPSVQDCLDKVHMTLELLSFKVAEKVFGRFPSLCVRVQSLSQQLFNDEKEKTREILDNYIESETLYIFTNDSKYMIEKEEKQPEENQAYLDKASQMTQSTVNAVSTTIDNFRGRKTRYSPTFIQEFRRRLNVYFSIVLRNVRDSVPKIVGHFLVRKSQKNMLYKIYTQLSQQEDLDQLFGEPDHIAHERQILKEQASVLSKAINIINKDFSKGNDFDQSLERDIITSTASYASVLYKNKNLTNATSISTAPSIHNSSENMGKGRFESVTDNVKGAEEPGKSSLNNVNNVKEMDRVNYRFTSPSHHANPVNIHNKLPRSNLSNFGSNIVNGFNNLTVSKKTPSNNPLFD
;
A
#
# COMPACT_ATOMS: atom_id res chain seq x y z
N MET A 1 3.52 46.52 -26.97
CA MET A 1 2.44 46.36 -25.95
C MET A 1 2.72 45.10 -25.15
N PRO A 2 3.16 45.17 -23.88
CA PRO A 2 3.37 44.01 -23.02
C PRO A 2 2.33 44.03 -21.88
N LEU A 3 1.13 43.47 -22.09
CA LEU A 3 0.08 43.48 -21.06
C LEU A 3 -0.57 42.12 -20.78
N ASP A 4 -0.27 41.04 -21.51
CA ASP A 4 -1.00 39.77 -21.36
C ASP A 4 -0.27 38.66 -20.58
N VAL A 5 1.06 38.73 -20.46
CA VAL A 5 1.81 37.72 -19.69
C VAL A 5 1.47 37.84 -18.20
N ASN A 6 1.48 39.05 -17.65
CA ASN A 6 1.18 39.32 -16.23
C ASN A 6 -0.24 38.92 -15.77
N SER A 7 -1.22 38.82 -16.69
CA SER A 7 -2.60 38.44 -16.35
C SER A 7 -2.70 36.94 -16.07
N ASN A 8 -2.00 36.15 -16.88
CA ASN A 8 -1.96 34.70 -16.85
C ASN A 8 -1.07 34.16 -15.72
N LEU A 9 0.02 34.87 -15.43
CA LEU A 9 0.90 34.55 -14.30
C LEU A 9 0.20 34.67 -12.93
N ARG A 10 -0.65 35.68 -12.76
CA ARG A 10 -1.43 35.86 -11.52
C ARG A 10 -2.43 34.74 -11.25
N LYS A 11 -3.00 34.15 -12.32
CA LYS A 11 -3.93 33.03 -12.17
C LYS A 11 -3.25 31.80 -11.56
N LEU A 12 -1.99 31.54 -11.91
CA LEU A 12 -1.23 30.41 -11.37
C LEU A 12 -0.84 30.60 -9.91
N ILE A 13 -0.48 31.82 -9.51
CA ILE A 13 -0.17 32.13 -8.11
C ILE A 13 -1.46 32.05 -7.27
N SER A 14 -2.54 32.68 -7.74
CA SER A 14 -3.87 32.61 -7.11
C SER A 14 -4.36 31.16 -6.99
N LEU A 15 -4.10 30.31 -7.99
CA LEU A 15 -4.43 28.88 -7.93
C LEU A 15 -3.72 28.18 -6.77
N VAL A 16 -2.43 28.44 -6.56
CA VAL A 16 -1.68 27.84 -5.44
C VAL A 16 -2.22 28.34 -4.10
N ASP A 17 -2.61 29.61 -4.02
CA ASP A 17 -3.21 30.18 -2.81
C ASP A 17 -4.60 29.61 -2.55
N ASP A 18 -5.46 29.49 -3.56
CA ASP A 18 -6.79 28.85 -3.48
C ASP A 18 -6.68 27.38 -3.03
N LEU A 19 -5.68 26.65 -3.55
CA LEU A 19 -5.38 25.29 -3.11
C LEU A 19 -4.94 25.23 -1.65
N ARG A 20 -4.18 26.24 -1.19
CA ARG A 20 -3.76 26.35 0.20
C ARG A 20 -4.95 26.65 1.11
N ASP A 21 -5.85 27.53 0.71
CA ASP A 21 -7.02 27.96 1.49
C ASP A 21 -8.07 26.86 1.64
N VAL A 22 -8.18 25.97 0.65
CA VAL A 22 -8.97 24.73 0.78
C VAL A 22 -8.35 23.74 1.77
N GLY A 23 -7.10 23.95 2.19
CA GLY A 23 -6.40 23.11 3.16
C GLY A 23 -5.58 22.00 2.53
N LEU A 24 -5.30 22.05 1.21
CA LEU A 24 -4.51 21.01 0.55
C LEU A 24 -3.11 20.86 1.15
N HIS A 25 -2.54 21.97 1.65
CA HIS A 25 -1.23 22.03 2.29
C HIS A 25 -1.07 21.09 3.50
N LYS A 26 -2.17 20.68 4.15
CA LYS A 26 -2.15 19.71 5.26
C LYS A 26 -1.84 18.29 4.79
N TYR A 27 -2.11 17.99 3.52
CA TYR A 27 -1.99 16.65 2.96
C TYR A 27 -0.88 16.56 1.90
N ILE A 28 -0.67 17.63 1.12
CA ILE A 28 0.27 17.68 -0.01
C ILE A 28 1.02 19.01 0.04
N ASN A 29 2.35 18.96 -0.09
CA ASN A 29 3.17 20.16 -0.14
C ASN A 29 2.95 20.94 -1.43
N LEU A 30 2.77 22.25 -1.29
CA LEU A 30 2.56 23.20 -2.38
C LEU A 30 3.86 23.93 -2.74
N PRO A 31 4.03 24.36 -4.01
CA PRO A 31 5.19 25.13 -4.42
C PRO A 31 5.34 26.43 -3.61
N ARG A 32 6.56 26.73 -3.18
CA ARG A 32 6.89 27.89 -2.34
C ARG A 32 8.35 28.29 -2.46
N ILE A 33 8.71 29.46 -1.95
CA ILE A 33 10.11 29.94 -1.91
C ILE A 33 10.60 29.90 -0.47
N CYS A 34 11.72 29.22 -0.23
CA CYS A 34 12.38 29.14 1.07
C CYS A 34 13.63 30.03 1.07
N VAL A 35 13.77 30.92 2.05
CA VAL A 35 14.95 31.77 2.20
C VAL A 35 15.96 31.11 3.16
N ALA A 36 17.16 30.82 2.64
CA ALA A 36 18.25 30.20 3.39
C ALA A 36 19.45 31.14 3.48
N GLY A 37 20.08 31.24 4.65
CA GLY A 37 21.23 32.12 4.87
C GLY A 37 21.74 32.13 6.31
N THR A 38 23.03 32.40 6.51
CA THR A 38 23.63 32.57 7.84
C THR A 38 23.01 33.73 8.61
N GLN A 39 23.06 33.71 9.94
CA GLN A 39 22.67 34.89 10.73
C GLN A 39 23.41 36.14 10.23
N SER A 40 22.70 37.28 10.14
CA SER A 40 23.26 38.54 9.65
C SER A 40 23.65 38.60 8.17
N SER A 41 23.32 37.60 7.33
CA SER A 41 23.51 37.65 5.87
C SER A 41 22.57 38.64 5.15
N GLY A 42 21.64 39.28 5.88
CA GLY A 42 20.70 40.26 5.32
C GLY A 42 19.37 39.68 4.83
N LYS A 43 19.02 38.43 5.21
CA LYS A 43 17.74 37.78 4.85
C LYS A 43 16.51 38.66 5.10
N SER A 44 16.32 39.12 6.34
CA SER A 44 15.17 39.93 6.72
C SER A 44 15.12 41.25 5.95
N SER A 45 16.28 41.85 5.66
CA SER A 45 16.36 43.08 4.84
C SER A 45 16.01 42.83 3.38
N VAL A 46 16.39 41.68 2.81
CA VAL A 46 15.97 41.28 1.45
C VAL A 46 14.46 41.06 1.42
N LEU A 47 13.91 40.35 2.40
CA LEU A 47 12.48 40.09 2.50
C LEU A 47 11.66 41.37 2.64
N GLU A 48 12.03 42.28 3.55
CA GLU A 48 11.38 43.59 3.68
C GLU A 48 11.44 44.41 2.39
N SER A 49 12.55 44.31 1.63
CA SER A 49 12.71 45.01 0.36
C SER A 49 11.85 44.39 -0.75
N ILE A 50 11.64 43.06 -0.73
CA ILE A 50 10.70 42.37 -1.64
C ILE A 50 9.25 42.72 -1.30
N VAL A 51 8.90 42.77 -0.01
CA VAL A 51 7.54 43.09 0.45
C VAL A 51 7.21 44.58 0.30
N GLY A 52 8.22 45.45 0.43
CA GLY A 52 8.05 46.90 0.42
C GLY A 52 7.60 47.48 1.76
N ILE A 53 7.54 46.67 2.83
CA ILE A 53 7.03 47.06 4.15
C ILE A 53 7.99 46.60 5.25
N ASP A 54 8.14 47.43 6.28
CA ASP A 54 9.00 47.21 7.43
C ASP A 54 8.19 46.70 8.64
N PHE A 55 8.03 45.38 8.76
CA PHE A 55 7.19 44.76 9.81
C PHE A 55 7.87 43.56 10.51
N LEU A 56 8.99 43.08 9.97
CA LEU A 56 9.74 41.99 10.60
C LEU A 56 10.43 42.48 11.88
N PRO A 57 10.51 41.66 12.93
CA PRO A 57 11.25 42.01 14.14
C PRO A 57 12.73 42.27 13.81
N ARG A 58 13.37 43.13 14.61
CA ARG A 58 14.79 43.47 14.51
C ARG A 58 15.40 43.52 15.90
N GLY A 59 16.65 43.09 16.04
CA GLY A 59 17.37 43.14 17.31
C GLY A 59 18.69 42.37 17.26
N ASP A 60 19.49 42.54 18.32
CA ASP A 60 20.74 41.80 18.50
C ASP A 60 20.46 40.37 18.96
N GLY A 61 20.96 39.37 18.21
CA GLY A 61 20.76 37.94 18.48
C GLY A 61 19.89 37.22 17.44
N ILE A 62 19.32 36.07 17.81
CA ILE A 62 18.45 35.28 16.93
C ILE A 62 17.07 35.94 16.90
N VAL A 63 16.80 36.66 15.80
CA VAL A 63 15.56 37.42 15.59
C VAL A 63 14.42 36.51 15.16
N THR A 64 14.62 35.70 14.11
CA THR A 64 13.65 34.72 13.62
C THR A 64 13.83 33.41 14.39
N ARG A 65 12.91 33.12 15.33
CA ARG A 65 12.93 31.90 16.16
C ARG A 65 11.88 30.85 15.77
N ARG A 66 10.94 31.24 14.92
CA ARG A 66 9.94 30.39 14.27
C ARG A 66 9.98 30.70 12.77
N PRO A 67 9.79 29.73 11.89
CA PRO A 67 9.58 30.01 10.47
C PRO A 67 8.43 31.01 10.29
N ILE A 68 8.56 31.95 9.35
CA ILE A 68 7.49 32.91 9.02
C ILE A 68 7.11 32.72 7.56
N GLU A 69 5.87 32.33 7.30
CA GLU A 69 5.34 32.16 5.93
C GLU A 69 4.54 33.40 5.55
N PHE A 70 5.05 34.12 4.54
CA PHE A 70 4.42 35.29 3.95
C PHE A 70 3.62 34.89 2.72
N ARG A 71 2.36 35.31 2.67
CA ARG A 71 1.54 35.33 1.45
C ARG A 71 1.41 36.78 1.01
N LEU A 72 2.10 37.15 -0.06
CA LEU A 72 2.08 38.52 -0.58
C LEU A 72 1.00 38.63 -1.65
N ASN A 73 0.07 39.55 -1.44
CA ASN A 73 -1.07 39.81 -2.31
C ASN A 73 -1.04 41.26 -2.77
N ARG A 74 -0.86 41.48 -4.07
CA ARG A 74 -0.81 42.81 -4.64
C ARG A 74 -2.20 43.43 -4.71
N LEU A 75 -2.43 44.48 -3.92
CA LEU A 75 -3.67 45.25 -3.99
C LEU A 75 -3.75 46.00 -5.32
N LYS A 76 -4.89 45.88 -6.00
CA LYS A 76 -5.21 46.70 -7.18
C LYS A 76 -6.11 47.85 -6.73
N PRO A 77 -5.78 49.11 -7.04
CA PRO A 77 -6.71 50.20 -6.84
C PRO A 77 -7.92 50.01 -7.77
N SER A 78 -9.13 49.98 -7.18
CA SER A 78 -10.39 49.88 -7.92
C SER A 78 -10.65 51.12 -8.78
N SER A 79 -10.07 52.26 -8.38
CA SER A 79 -10.09 53.52 -9.12
C SER A 79 -8.75 54.26 -8.93
N PRO A 80 -8.31 55.13 -9.87
CA PRO A 80 -7.02 55.84 -9.80
C PRO A 80 -6.84 56.75 -8.56
N GLU A 81 -7.93 57.05 -7.87
CA GLU A 81 -7.98 57.96 -6.72
C GLU A 81 -8.04 57.22 -5.36
N ASP A 82 -8.25 55.90 -5.36
CA ASP A 82 -8.27 55.09 -4.13
C ASP A 82 -6.85 54.85 -3.60
N LYS A 83 -6.55 55.41 -2.43
CA LYS A 83 -5.37 55.02 -1.65
C LYS A 83 -5.61 53.64 -1.05
N CYS A 84 -5.00 52.61 -1.62
CA CYS A 84 -4.95 51.30 -1.00
C CYS A 84 -3.88 51.30 0.10
N ASP A 85 -4.30 51.53 1.34
CA ASP A 85 -3.40 51.41 2.49
C ASP A 85 -3.02 49.93 2.70
N PRO A 86 -1.71 49.62 2.82
CA PRO A 86 -1.26 48.26 3.04
C PRO A 86 -1.67 47.74 4.42
N TYR A 87 -2.00 46.45 4.51
CA TYR A 87 -2.40 45.80 5.76
C TYR A 87 -1.92 44.35 5.83
N ILE A 88 -1.85 43.80 7.05
CA ILE A 88 -1.45 42.42 7.34
C ILE A 88 -2.59 41.69 8.05
N VAL A 89 -2.79 40.42 7.72
CA VAL A 89 -3.75 39.51 8.37
C VAL A 89 -3.00 38.24 8.83
N PHE A 90 -3.23 37.80 10.06
CA PHE A 90 -2.61 36.58 10.61
C PHE A 90 -3.57 35.40 10.49
N GLU A 91 -3.05 34.21 10.21
CA GLU A 91 -3.90 33.01 10.15
C GLU A 91 -4.57 32.73 11.50
N GLY A 92 -5.90 32.60 11.51
CA GLY A 92 -6.70 32.44 12.73
C GLY A 92 -7.14 33.74 13.42
N ASN A 93 -6.78 34.91 12.86
CA ASN A 93 -7.28 36.22 13.31
C ASN A 93 -7.74 37.06 12.11
N ASP A 94 -9.02 37.42 12.08
CA ASP A 94 -9.59 38.24 11.00
C ASP A 94 -9.29 39.75 11.15
N GLU A 95 -8.55 40.14 12.20
CA GLU A 95 -8.11 41.52 12.42
C GLU A 95 -7.09 41.98 11.36
N ARG A 96 -7.33 43.17 10.79
CA ARG A 96 -6.44 43.81 9.83
C ARG A 96 -5.49 44.76 10.53
N PHE A 97 -4.19 44.50 10.43
CA PHE A 97 -3.15 45.34 10.98
C PHE A 97 -2.69 46.37 9.95
N TYR A 98 -3.08 47.63 10.15
CA TYR A 98 -2.61 48.78 9.37
C TYR A 98 -1.34 49.42 9.95
N ASP A 99 -1.08 49.17 11.24
CA ASP A 99 0.12 49.63 11.95
C ASP A 99 1.14 48.49 12.00
N PHE A 100 2.25 48.67 11.28
CA PHE A 100 3.30 47.66 11.15
C PHE A 100 4.14 47.48 12.42
N GLU A 101 4.17 48.46 13.32
CA GLU A 101 4.79 48.29 14.63
C GLU A 101 3.96 47.36 15.51
N LYS A 102 2.63 47.49 15.45
CA LYS A 102 1.73 46.54 16.12
C LYS A 102 1.85 45.14 15.54
N ALA A 103 1.93 45.01 14.21
CA ALA A 103 2.16 43.72 13.56
C ALA A 103 3.49 43.07 14.02
N ARG A 104 4.56 43.85 14.11
CA ARG A 104 5.86 43.40 14.63
C ARG A 104 5.76 42.89 16.08
N ASN A 105 5.12 43.67 16.95
CA ASN A 105 4.91 43.29 18.35
C ASN A 105 4.04 42.02 18.47
N HIS A 106 3.06 41.86 17.57
CA HIS A 106 2.23 40.67 17.50
C HIS A 106 3.03 39.42 17.10
N ILE A 107 3.91 39.52 16.09
CA ILE A 107 4.84 38.43 15.71
C ILE A 107 5.71 38.03 16.90
N GLN A 108 6.25 38.99 17.65
CA GLN A 108 7.06 38.70 18.84
C GLN A 108 6.24 38.00 19.93
N LYS A 109 4.99 38.43 20.15
CA LYS A 109 4.07 37.80 21.09
C LYS A 109 3.81 36.33 20.73
N LEU A 110 3.38 36.06 19.49
CA LEU A 110 3.14 34.69 18.99
C LEU A 110 4.40 33.83 19.04
N THR A 111 5.56 34.43 18.85
CA THR A 111 6.85 33.74 18.98
C THR A 111 7.11 33.34 20.42
N ASN A 112 6.93 34.26 21.38
CA ASN A 112 7.16 34.00 22.80
C ASN A 112 6.18 32.98 23.39
N GLU A 113 4.92 32.98 22.95
CA GLU A 113 3.90 32.03 23.41
C GLU A 113 4.26 30.57 23.13
N ARG A 114 4.88 30.28 21.96
CA ARG A 114 5.24 28.91 21.55
C ARG A 114 6.71 28.55 21.82
N ALA A 115 7.64 29.48 21.57
CA ALA A 115 9.08 29.24 21.69
C ALA A 115 9.66 29.62 23.07
N GLY A 116 8.82 30.17 23.96
CA GLY A 116 9.24 30.71 25.25
C GLY A 116 10.04 32.01 25.13
N GLU A 117 10.25 32.67 26.27
CA GLU A 117 11.01 33.93 26.33
C GLU A 117 12.53 33.71 26.27
N LYS A 118 13.00 32.48 26.55
CA LYS A 118 14.43 32.14 26.70
C LYS A 118 15.13 31.72 25.39
N LYS A 119 14.76 32.35 24.28
CA LYS A 119 15.41 32.23 22.96
C LYS A 119 15.37 30.82 22.31
N GLY A 120 14.42 29.95 22.65
CA GLY A 120 14.23 28.67 21.94
C GLY A 120 13.89 28.86 20.47
N ILE A 121 14.23 27.88 19.61
CA ILE A 121 13.81 27.80 18.20
C ILE A 121 12.78 26.68 18.08
N VAL A 122 11.63 26.99 17.49
CA VAL A 122 10.52 26.03 17.32
C VAL A 122 10.13 25.94 15.86
N ASP A 123 9.95 24.70 15.41
CA ASP A 123 9.49 24.38 14.07
C ASP A 123 7.95 24.41 13.96
N ASP A 124 7.39 25.59 14.18
CA ASP A 124 5.95 25.82 14.05
C ASP A 124 5.78 27.15 13.31
N PRO A 125 5.40 27.17 12.02
CA PRO A 125 5.40 28.40 11.22
C PRO A 125 4.35 29.40 11.69
N ILE A 126 4.65 30.70 11.59
CA ILE A 126 3.68 31.79 11.69
C ILE A 126 3.26 32.16 10.27
N VAL A 127 1.99 31.93 9.94
CA VAL A 127 1.45 32.23 8.62
C VAL A 127 0.77 33.59 8.65
N LEU A 128 1.13 34.47 7.72
CA LEU A 128 0.54 35.79 7.57
C LEU A 128 0.39 36.20 6.11
N SER A 129 -0.67 36.94 5.83
CA SER A 129 -1.00 37.48 4.51
C SER A 129 -0.77 38.98 4.50
N VAL A 130 0.11 39.46 3.61
CA VAL A 130 0.41 40.87 3.42
C VAL A 130 -0.30 41.37 2.17
N PHE A 131 -1.09 42.42 2.31
CA PHE A 131 -1.79 43.07 1.21
C PHE A 131 -1.17 44.44 0.97
N SER A 132 -0.54 44.66 -0.19
CA SER A 132 0.15 45.91 -0.51
C SER A 132 0.10 46.23 -2.00
N PRO A 133 0.00 47.50 -2.43
CA PRO A 133 0.08 47.84 -3.86
C PRO A 133 1.50 47.66 -4.44
N ASP A 134 2.50 47.72 -3.56
CA ASP A 134 3.93 47.71 -3.90
C ASP A 134 4.55 46.29 -3.84
N CYS A 135 3.85 45.29 -3.28
CA CYS A 135 4.37 43.91 -3.19
C CYS A 135 4.02 43.08 -4.43
N PRO A 136 4.85 42.07 -4.78
CA PRO A 136 4.50 41.08 -5.80
C PRO A 136 3.50 40.04 -5.25
N ASP A 137 2.86 39.29 -6.15
CA ASP A 137 2.02 38.14 -5.80
C ASP A 137 2.95 36.93 -5.57
N LEU A 138 3.40 36.64 -4.34
CA LEU A 138 4.39 35.59 -4.02
C LEU A 138 4.17 34.95 -2.64
N SER A 139 4.49 33.65 -2.52
CA SER A 139 4.57 32.93 -1.24
C SER A 139 6.02 32.67 -0.85
N LEU A 140 6.46 33.17 0.31
CA LEU A 140 7.84 33.11 0.79
C LEU A 140 7.89 32.59 2.23
N ILE A 141 8.92 31.83 2.60
CA ILE A 141 9.17 31.38 3.98
C ILE A 141 10.52 31.94 4.44
N ASP A 142 10.51 32.76 5.49
CA ASP A 142 11.71 33.12 6.27
C ASP A 142 12.03 32.00 7.24
N LEU A 143 13.26 31.49 7.16
CA LEU A 143 13.76 30.52 8.11
C LEU A 143 14.78 31.15 9.07
N PRO A 144 14.85 30.67 10.31
CA PRO A 144 15.93 31.01 11.23
C PRO A 144 17.30 30.90 10.56
N GLY A 145 18.13 31.93 10.72
CA GLY A 145 19.49 31.91 10.19
C GLY A 145 20.36 30.87 10.90
N VAL A 146 21.25 30.22 10.17
CA VAL A 146 22.20 29.26 10.75
C VAL A 146 23.10 29.98 11.77
N THR A 147 23.16 29.43 12.99
CA THR A 147 24.00 29.93 14.10
C THR A 147 24.97 28.83 14.56
N ARG A 148 26.25 29.17 14.74
CA ARG A 148 27.30 28.20 15.11
C ARG A 148 27.56 28.07 16.61
N VAL A 149 27.12 29.04 17.41
CA VAL A 149 27.42 29.07 18.86
C VAL A 149 26.14 29.40 19.63
N PRO A 150 25.76 28.61 20.66
CA PRO A 150 24.63 28.92 21.53
C PRO A 150 24.88 30.20 22.32
N LEU A 151 23.84 31.02 22.50
CA LEU A 151 23.94 32.25 23.28
C LEU A 151 24.01 31.91 24.79
N LYS A 152 24.94 32.54 25.53
CA LYS A 152 25.02 32.41 27.00
C LYS A 152 23.67 32.79 27.63
N ASN A 153 23.19 31.98 28.59
CA ASN A 153 21.90 32.11 29.29
C ASN A 153 20.65 31.94 28.38
N SER A 154 20.66 30.96 27.48
CA SER A 154 19.48 30.56 26.70
C SER A 154 19.07 29.13 27.03
N ASP A 155 17.80 28.77 26.83
CA ASP A 155 17.32 27.37 26.93
C ASP A 155 17.73 26.55 25.70
N GLN A 156 18.71 27.03 24.92
CA GLN A 156 19.15 26.39 23.70
C GLN A 156 20.12 25.25 24.05
N THR A 157 19.88 24.05 23.52
CA THR A 157 20.78 22.90 23.63
C THR A 157 22.06 23.14 22.82
N ASP A 158 23.13 22.38 23.08
CA ASP A 158 24.41 22.51 22.35
C ASP A 158 24.28 22.27 20.81
N ASP A 159 23.13 21.76 20.35
CA ASP A 159 22.85 21.35 18.97
C ASP A 159 22.05 22.35 18.11
N ILE A 160 22.05 23.67 18.41
CA ILE A 160 21.28 24.67 17.62
C ILE A 160 21.68 24.68 16.15
N GLU A 161 22.98 24.54 15.87
CA GLU A 161 23.46 24.51 14.50
C GLU A 161 22.82 23.36 13.72
N MET A 162 22.74 22.19 14.34
CA MET A 162 22.08 21.02 13.76
C MET A 162 20.57 21.28 13.61
N LEU A 163 19.90 21.79 14.63
CA LEU A 163 18.47 22.11 14.59
C LEU A 163 18.12 23.10 13.46
N THR A 164 18.89 24.18 13.30
CA THR A 164 18.67 25.18 12.24
C THR A 164 18.98 24.64 10.86
N LYS A 165 20.05 23.84 10.71
CA LYS A 165 20.37 23.16 9.45
C LYS A 165 19.30 22.14 9.08
N ASP A 166 18.84 21.33 10.03
CA ASP A 166 17.79 20.33 9.83
C ASP A 166 16.45 20.99 9.48
N MET A 167 16.13 22.12 10.11
CA MET A 167 14.96 22.92 9.74
C MET A 167 15.05 23.40 8.30
N ILE A 168 16.15 24.05 7.90
CA ILE A 168 16.34 24.48 6.50
C ILE A 168 16.26 23.30 5.54
N MET A 169 16.91 22.17 5.87
CA MET A 169 16.89 20.97 5.04
C MET A 169 15.48 20.40 4.90
N ARG A 170 14.61 20.43 5.91
CA ARG A 170 13.23 19.92 5.76
C ARG A 170 12.42 20.71 4.74
N TYR A 171 12.55 22.04 4.71
CA TYR A 171 11.90 22.86 3.69
C TYR A 171 12.60 22.76 2.33
N ALA A 172 13.93 22.77 2.31
CA ALA A 172 14.72 22.77 1.09
C ALA A 172 14.75 21.40 0.38
N SER A 173 14.58 20.28 1.09
CA SER A 173 14.57 18.92 0.51
C SER A 173 13.37 18.66 -0.36
N ASP A 174 12.28 19.40 -0.17
CA ASP A 174 11.11 19.29 -1.04
C ASP A 174 11.46 19.81 -2.45
N PRO A 175 11.34 18.97 -3.50
CA PRO A 175 11.65 19.38 -4.87
C PRO A 175 10.75 20.51 -5.39
N ARG A 176 9.59 20.75 -4.76
CA ARG A 176 8.62 21.80 -5.09
C ARG A 176 8.96 23.16 -4.49
N THR A 177 9.97 23.21 -3.62
CA THR A 177 10.39 24.45 -2.96
C THR A 177 11.57 25.06 -3.70
N ILE A 178 11.47 26.33 -4.09
CA ILE A 178 12.59 27.10 -4.64
C ILE A 178 13.45 27.59 -3.48
N ILE A 179 14.78 27.49 -3.63
CA ILE A 179 15.72 27.89 -2.59
C ILE A 179 16.29 29.26 -2.95
N LEU A 180 16.08 30.25 -2.09
CA LEU A 180 16.69 31.57 -2.16
C LEU A 180 17.90 31.62 -1.23
N ALA A 181 19.10 31.44 -1.77
CA ALA A 181 20.35 31.42 -1.02
C ALA A 181 20.90 32.84 -0.85
N VAL A 182 20.76 33.42 0.34
CA VAL A 182 21.21 34.78 0.66
C VAL A 182 22.63 34.75 1.24
N VAL A 183 23.57 35.33 0.49
CA VAL A 183 25.01 35.37 0.79
C VAL A 183 25.46 36.84 0.88
N ALA A 184 26.31 37.17 1.85
CA ALA A 184 26.88 38.51 1.95
C ALA A 184 28.13 38.63 1.07
N ALA A 185 28.28 39.73 0.34
CA ALA A 185 29.37 39.96 -0.61
C ALA A 185 30.76 40.04 0.03
N ASN A 186 30.82 40.35 1.32
CA ASN A 186 32.05 40.48 2.09
C ASN A 186 32.56 39.15 2.66
N VAL A 187 31.92 38.03 2.35
CA VAL A 187 32.29 36.68 2.81
C VAL A 187 32.56 35.79 1.60
N ASP A 188 33.60 34.96 1.70
CA ASP A 188 33.92 33.98 0.66
C ASP A 188 32.78 33.00 0.42
N MET A 189 32.39 32.91 -0.84
CA MET A 189 31.24 32.13 -1.29
C MET A 189 31.37 30.62 -1.02
N SER A 190 32.60 30.10 -1.06
CA SER A 190 32.93 28.69 -0.80
C SER A 190 32.63 28.27 0.64
N THR A 191 32.64 29.22 1.58
CA THR A 191 32.40 28.98 3.02
C THR A 191 30.95 29.23 3.43
N SER A 192 30.08 29.62 2.49
CA SER A 192 28.69 29.97 2.77
C SER A 192 27.87 28.73 3.12
N ASP A 193 27.38 28.67 4.36
CA ASP A 193 26.44 27.63 4.81
C ASP A 193 25.16 27.61 3.95
N ALA A 194 24.72 28.78 3.43
CA ALA A 194 23.53 28.90 2.60
C ALA A 194 23.66 28.08 1.30
N LEU A 195 24.80 28.21 0.62
CA LEU A 195 25.09 27.51 -0.63
C LEU A 195 25.41 26.04 -0.38
N GLN A 196 26.06 25.70 0.74
CA GLN A 196 26.29 24.31 1.11
C GLN A 196 24.99 23.55 1.36
N LEU A 197 24.05 24.14 2.12
CA LEU A 197 22.73 23.56 2.35
C LEU A 197 21.93 23.48 1.06
N ALA A 198 21.94 24.54 0.23
CA ALA A 198 21.29 24.53 -1.07
C ALA A 198 21.84 23.44 -1.97
N LYS A 199 23.17 23.25 -2.03
CA LYS A 199 23.81 22.21 -2.85
C LYS A 199 23.58 20.79 -2.34
N ARG A 200 23.35 20.61 -1.02
CA ARG A 200 22.92 19.32 -0.46
C ARG A 200 21.49 18.97 -0.89
N ALA A 201 20.58 19.95 -0.93
CA ALA A 201 19.19 19.75 -1.32
C ALA A 201 18.96 19.78 -2.85
N ASP A 202 19.79 20.50 -3.59
CA ASP A 202 19.72 20.72 -5.03
C ASP A 202 21.15 20.70 -5.64
N PRO A 203 21.75 19.51 -5.84
CA PRO A 203 23.14 19.39 -6.31
C PRO A 203 23.40 20.01 -7.68
N LEU A 204 22.38 20.07 -8.54
CA LEU A 204 22.45 20.63 -9.89
C LEU A 204 22.13 22.14 -9.93
N GLY A 205 21.69 22.74 -8.82
CA GLY A 205 21.32 24.15 -8.73
C GLY A 205 20.15 24.53 -9.63
N VAL A 206 19.24 23.58 -9.90
CA VAL A 206 18.12 23.69 -10.86
C VAL A 206 17.05 24.65 -10.38
N ARG A 207 16.83 24.72 -9.06
CA ARG A 207 15.79 25.47 -8.35
C ARG A 207 16.36 26.37 -7.25
N THR A 208 17.66 26.65 -7.29
CA THR A 208 18.38 27.50 -6.34
C THR A 208 18.74 28.83 -7.00
N LEU A 209 18.27 29.94 -6.44
CA LEU A 209 18.62 31.31 -6.83
C LEU A 209 19.52 31.93 -5.76
N GLY A 210 20.65 32.49 -6.17
CA GLY A 210 21.55 33.16 -5.26
C GLY A 210 21.27 34.67 -5.18
N VAL A 211 21.30 35.22 -3.97
CA VAL A 211 21.19 36.67 -3.72
C VAL A 211 22.41 37.14 -2.98
N ILE A 212 23.09 38.14 -3.54
CA ILE A 212 24.30 38.72 -2.97
C ILE A 212 23.93 40.05 -2.31
N THR A 213 24.05 40.12 -1.00
CA THR A 213 23.75 41.32 -0.19
C THR A 213 25.03 42.04 0.22
N LYS A 214 24.92 43.23 0.80
CA LYS A 214 26.07 44.00 1.35
C LYS A 214 27.18 44.28 0.34
N ILE A 215 26.83 44.43 -0.94
CA ILE A 215 27.78 44.73 -2.03
C ILE A 215 28.46 46.10 -1.82
N ASP A 216 27.84 46.98 -1.05
CA ASP A 216 28.36 48.28 -0.63
C ASP A 216 29.43 48.22 0.47
N LEU A 217 29.53 47.11 1.20
CA LEU A 217 30.47 46.90 2.30
C LEU A 217 31.69 46.06 1.91
N MET A 218 32.01 45.99 0.62
CA MET A 218 33.20 45.30 0.12
C MET A 218 34.47 46.13 0.32
N ASP A 219 35.58 45.46 0.56
CA ASP A 219 36.89 46.10 0.71
C ASP A 219 37.32 46.80 -0.59
N GLN A 220 37.97 47.95 -0.45
CA GLN A 220 38.44 48.73 -1.59
C GLN A 220 39.45 47.91 -2.41
N GLY A 221 39.09 47.62 -3.67
CA GLY A 221 39.88 46.80 -4.59
C GLY A 221 39.33 45.38 -4.80
N SER A 222 38.38 44.93 -3.98
CA SER A 222 37.61 43.70 -4.20
C SER A 222 36.27 44.00 -4.90
N SER A 223 35.71 43.04 -5.62
CA SER A 223 34.39 43.18 -6.25
C SER A 223 33.65 41.86 -6.31
N ALA A 224 32.33 41.89 -6.20
CA ALA A 224 31.46 40.72 -6.31
C ALA A 224 31.18 40.32 -7.77
N LEU A 225 32.02 40.77 -8.72
CA LEU A 225 31.76 40.57 -10.15
C LEU A 225 31.81 39.09 -10.54
N SER A 226 32.81 38.34 -10.07
CA SER A 226 32.93 36.88 -10.25
C SER A 226 31.72 36.14 -9.68
N MET A 227 31.25 36.56 -8.50
CA MET A 227 30.07 35.98 -7.85
C MET A 227 28.80 36.25 -8.67
N LEU A 228 28.60 37.49 -9.15
CA LEU A 228 27.43 37.88 -9.95
C LEU A 228 27.42 37.26 -11.36
N GLN A 229 28.59 37.04 -11.95
CA GLN A 229 28.75 36.40 -13.26
C GLN A 229 28.60 34.87 -13.22
N ASN A 230 28.40 34.29 -12.03
CA ASN A 230 28.18 32.86 -11.82
C ASN A 230 29.45 32.01 -12.04
N ASP A 231 30.64 32.60 -11.90
CA ASP A 231 31.92 31.94 -12.19
C ASP A 231 32.43 31.06 -11.03
N GLU A 232 32.17 31.46 -9.77
CA GLU A 232 32.68 30.76 -8.59
C GLU A 232 31.88 29.49 -8.25
N VAL A 233 30.59 29.66 -7.95
CA VAL A 233 29.67 28.56 -7.61
C VAL A 233 28.48 28.59 -8.57
N PRO A 234 28.50 27.78 -9.64
CA PRO A 234 27.50 27.90 -10.70
C PRO A 234 26.12 27.43 -10.22
N LEU A 235 25.12 28.32 -10.31
CA LEU A 235 23.70 28.02 -10.15
C LEU A 235 22.97 28.20 -11.48
N ARG A 236 21.99 27.34 -11.78
CA ARG A 236 21.24 27.42 -13.04
C ARG A 236 20.38 28.68 -13.13
N LEU A 237 19.88 29.16 -11.98
CA LEU A 237 19.14 30.41 -11.89
C LEU A 237 20.07 31.63 -11.74
N GLY A 238 21.38 31.43 -11.55
CA GLY A 238 22.39 32.48 -11.38
C GLY A 238 22.25 33.28 -10.09
N TYR A 239 22.88 34.46 -10.06
CA TYR A 239 22.90 35.36 -8.91
C TYR A 239 22.23 36.71 -9.22
N THR A 240 21.79 37.40 -8.18
CA THR A 240 21.34 38.79 -8.25
C THR A 240 21.90 39.58 -7.07
N GLY A 241 22.52 40.72 -7.36
CA GLY A 241 23.11 41.61 -6.36
C GLY A 241 22.13 42.65 -5.86
N VAL A 242 22.04 42.86 -4.55
CA VAL A 242 21.14 43.85 -3.95
C VAL A 242 21.86 44.73 -2.93
N LYS A 243 21.46 46.00 -2.88
CA LYS A 243 21.88 46.95 -1.85
C LYS A 243 20.70 47.26 -0.94
N ASN A 244 20.75 46.71 0.27
CA ASN A 244 19.73 46.92 1.29
C ASN A 244 20.04 48.15 2.16
N ARG A 245 19.09 48.56 2.99
CA ARG A 245 19.30 49.60 4.02
C ARG A 245 20.34 49.14 5.04
N SER A 246 21.28 50.02 5.37
CA SER A 246 22.22 49.80 6.48
C SER A 246 21.55 50.06 7.83
N GLN A 247 22.19 49.64 8.93
CA GLN A 247 21.69 49.93 10.28
C GLN A 247 21.57 51.44 10.52
N LYS A 248 22.46 52.24 9.93
CA LYS A 248 22.40 53.69 9.99
C LYS A 248 21.21 54.24 9.20
N ASP A 249 20.96 53.75 7.99
CA ASP A 249 19.80 54.16 7.18
C ASP A 249 18.47 53.86 7.89
N ILE A 250 18.44 52.76 8.65
CA ILE A 250 17.28 52.39 9.48
C ILE A 250 17.09 53.39 10.63
N SER A 251 18.17 53.73 11.36
CA SER A 251 18.14 54.73 12.43
C SER A 251 17.76 56.13 11.91
N ASP A 252 18.21 56.47 10.70
CA ASP A 252 17.94 57.73 10.03
C ASP A 252 16.54 57.77 9.38
N GLY A 253 15.72 56.71 9.52
CA GLY A 253 14.35 56.66 9.04
C GLY A 253 14.20 56.59 7.51
N VAL A 254 15.22 56.09 6.80
CA VAL A 254 15.18 55.97 5.34
C VAL A 254 14.08 54.97 4.92
N THR A 255 13.13 55.47 4.12
CA THR A 255 12.03 54.65 3.59
C THR A 255 12.51 53.65 2.56
N ILE A 256 11.78 52.55 2.38
CA ILE A 256 12.13 51.50 1.41
C ILE A 256 12.14 52.06 -0.03
N LYS A 257 11.18 52.93 -0.38
CA LYS A 257 11.16 53.61 -1.70
C LYS A 257 12.42 54.45 -1.95
N GLN A 258 12.95 55.09 -0.91
CA GLN A 258 14.19 55.84 -1.01
C GLN A 258 15.41 54.91 -1.11
N ALA A 259 15.40 53.77 -0.41
CA ALA A 259 16.45 52.76 -0.51
C ALA A 259 16.58 52.20 -1.93
N ILE A 260 15.47 51.90 -2.61
CA ILE A 260 15.48 51.42 -4.01
C ILE A 260 16.08 52.46 -4.96
N LYS A 261 15.79 53.76 -4.74
CA LYS A 261 16.41 54.85 -5.51
C LYS A 261 17.91 54.93 -5.24
N ASN A 262 18.34 54.78 -3.98
CA ASN A 262 19.74 54.79 -3.61
C ASN A 262 20.50 53.57 -4.16
N GLU A 263 19.85 52.41 -4.22
CA GLU A 263 20.36 51.20 -4.86
C GLU A 263 20.61 51.44 -6.35
N THR A 264 19.60 51.96 -7.05
CA THR A 264 19.70 52.27 -8.49
C THR A 264 20.82 53.27 -8.77
N LYS A 265 20.97 54.31 -7.95
CA LYS A 265 22.08 55.27 -8.05
C LYS A 265 23.43 54.59 -7.85
N PHE A 266 23.56 53.76 -6.80
CA PHE A 266 24.80 53.04 -6.51
C PHE A 266 25.27 52.19 -7.68
N PHE A 267 24.41 51.34 -8.24
CA PHE A 267 24.80 50.46 -9.36
C PHE A 267 25.12 51.23 -10.65
N ASN A 268 24.44 52.35 -10.89
CA ASN A 268 24.69 53.20 -12.06
C ASN A 268 25.98 54.03 -11.95
N GLU A 269 26.33 54.48 -10.75
CA GLU A 269 27.52 55.30 -10.48
C GLU A 269 28.79 54.44 -10.30
N HIS A 270 28.64 53.18 -9.88
CA HIS A 270 29.77 52.31 -9.58
C HIS A 270 30.54 51.89 -10.85
N LYS A 271 31.86 52.14 -10.86
CA LYS A 271 32.74 51.92 -12.03
C LYS A 271 32.71 50.49 -12.57
N ILE A 272 32.57 49.49 -11.69
CA ILE A 272 32.62 48.06 -12.05
C ILE A 272 31.22 47.50 -12.38
N TYR A 273 30.18 47.95 -11.67
CA TYR A 273 28.86 47.32 -11.78
C TYR A 273 27.98 47.95 -12.87
N ARG A 274 28.28 49.18 -13.30
CA ARG A 274 27.59 49.86 -14.40
C ARG A 274 27.65 49.08 -15.73
N THR A 275 28.72 48.33 -15.96
CA THR A 275 28.90 47.52 -17.18
C THR A 275 28.16 46.18 -17.15
N LEU A 276 27.66 45.77 -15.98
CA LEU A 276 26.90 44.52 -15.84
C LEU A 276 25.48 44.68 -16.39
N ASN A 277 24.90 43.57 -16.83
CA ASN A 277 23.52 43.55 -17.30
C ASN A 277 22.58 44.03 -16.17
N PRO A 278 21.66 44.97 -16.42
CA PRO A 278 20.67 45.43 -15.44
C PRO A 278 19.89 44.31 -14.75
N ASN A 279 19.69 43.15 -15.40
CA ASN A 279 18.98 42.02 -14.81
C ASN A 279 19.73 41.29 -13.68
N LEU A 280 21.03 41.58 -13.49
CA LEU A 280 21.87 40.94 -12.46
C LEU A 280 21.91 41.71 -11.15
N TRP A 281 21.33 42.90 -11.07
CA TRP A 281 21.34 43.71 -9.86
C TRP A 281 20.02 44.44 -9.64
N GLY A 282 19.79 44.83 -8.39
CA GLY A 282 18.60 45.58 -8.00
C GLY A 282 17.46 44.71 -7.51
N ILE A 283 16.70 45.23 -6.55
CA ILE A 283 15.56 44.52 -5.96
C ILE A 283 14.44 44.28 -6.97
N GLY A 284 14.21 45.22 -7.89
CA GLY A 284 13.18 45.09 -8.93
C GLY A 284 13.44 43.89 -9.84
N SER A 285 14.68 43.76 -10.31
CA SER A 285 15.11 42.62 -11.12
C SER A 285 15.08 41.30 -10.35
N LEU A 286 15.38 41.31 -9.05
CA LEU A 286 15.23 40.13 -8.19
C LEU A 286 13.78 39.68 -8.11
N VAL A 287 12.84 40.60 -7.88
CA VAL A 287 11.40 40.31 -7.79
C VAL A 287 10.87 39.76 -9.11
N ASP A 288 11.20 40.38 -10.24
CA ASP A 288 10.80 39.91 -11.57
C ASP A 288 11.37 38.51 -11.86
N LYS A 289 12.62 38.27 -11.49
CA LYS A 289 13.28 36.97 -11.67
C LYS A 289 12.65 35.90 -10.77
N LEU A 290 12.42 36.20 -9.49
CA LEU A 290 11.75 35.29 -8.55
C LEU A 290 10.35 34.92 -9.01
N THR A 291 9.58 35.92 -9.46
CA THR A 291 8.23 35.72 -9.99
C THR A 291 8.28 34.76 -11.18
N ASN A 292 9.10 35.04 -12.19
CA ASN A 292 9.25 34.18 -13.37
C ASN A 292 9.72 32.77 -13.05
N VAL A 293 10.65 32.62 -12.10
CA VAL A 293 11.14 31.30 -11.64
C VAL A 293 10.02 30.54 -10.93
N LEU A 294 9.29 31.17 -10.01
CA LEU A 294 8.17 30.56 -9.31
C LEU A 294 7.11 30.06 -10.28
N LEU A 295 6.79 30.86 -11.29
CA LEU A 295 5.77 30.53 -12.29
C LEU A 295 6.18 29.33 -13.14
N ARG A 296 7.39 29.33 -13.68
CA ARG A 296 7.94 28.18 -14.41
C ARG A 296 7.91 26.93 -13.54
N HIS A 297 8.27 27.07 -12.27
CA HIS A 297 8.29 25.96 -11.33
C HIS A 297 6.88 25.42 -11.04
N ILE A 298 5.91 26.31 -10.78
CA ILE A 298 4.49 25.94 -10.60
C ILE A 298 3.99 25.19 -11.84
N SER A 299 4.22 25.71 -13.05
CA SER A 299 3.80 25.06 -14.29
C SER A 299 4.41 23.66 -14.47
N THR A 300 5.68 23.45 -14.08
CA THR A 300 6.30 22.12 -14.15
C THR A 300 5.78 21.14 -13.09
N VAL A 301 5.43 21.62 -11.90
CA VAL A 301 5.02 20.78 -10.76
C VAL A 301 3.52 20.50 -10.77
N LEU A 302 2.71 21.37 -11.36
CA LEU A 302 1.24 21.28 -11.32
C LEU A 302 0.68 19.96 -11.91
N PRO A 303 1.19 19.41 -13.03
CA PRO A 303 0.73 18.12 -13.56
C PRO A 303 1.00 16.97 -12.58
N GLU A 304 2.18 16.94 -11.97
CA GLU A 304 2.54 15.94 -10.96
C GLU A 304 1.66 16.08 -9.72
N LEU A 305 1.40 17.32 -9.28
CA LEU A 305 0.52 17.62 -8.16
C LEU A 305 -0.92 17.15 -8.45
N LYS A 306 -1.44 17.38 -9.66
CA LYS A 306 -2.76 16.90 -10.07
C LYS A 306 -2.85 15.37 -10.02
N LEU A 307 -1.83 14.68 -10.51
CA LEU A 307 -1.77 13.21 -10.46
C LEU A 307 -1.72 12.71 -9.02
N GLU A 308 -0.92 13.34 -8.17
CA GLU A 308 -0.80 12.99 -6.75
C GLU A 308 -2.13 13.19 -6.01
N VAL A 309 -2.78 14.34 -6.17
CA VAL A 309 -4.09 14.64 -5.56
C VAL A 309 -5.12 13.60 -6.01
N THR A 310 -5.16 13.27 -7.31
CA THR A 310 -6.12 12.30 -7.86
C THR A 310 -5.88 10.88 -7.33
N THR A 311 -4.62 10.46 -7.29
CA THR A 311 -4.23 9.14 -6.76
C THR A 311 -4.58 9.04 -5.28
N ARG A 312 -4.26 10.07 -4.49
CA ARG A 312 -4.54 10.10 -3.06
C ARG A 312 -6.04 10.11 -2.78
N LEU A 313 -6.80 10.88 -3.55
CA LEU A 313 -8.26 10.89 -3.46
C LEU A 313 -8.88 9.54 -3.81
N LYS A 314 -8.34 8.82 -4.79
CA LYS A 314 -8.74 7.43 -5.07
C LYS A 314 -8.49 6.53 -3.86
N THR A 315 -7.27 6.54 -3.29
CA THR A 315 -6.94 5.70 -2.12
C THR A 315 -7.83 6.01 -0.91
N VAL A 316 -8.16 7.28 -0.66
CA VAL A 316 -9.04 7.68 0.43
C VAL A 316 -10.48 7.22 0.17
N ARG A 317 -10.96 7.31 -1.08
CA ARG A 317 -12.29 6.82 -1.46
C ARG A 317 -12.39 5.30 -1.33
N ASP A 318 -11.40 4.57 -1.83
CA ASP A 318 -11.35 3.11 -1.73
C ASP A 318 -11.38 2.67 -0.24
N ARG A 319 -10.65 3.38 0.64
CA ARG A 319 -10.67 3.13 2.10
C ARG A 319 -12.02 3.50 2.73
N LEU A 320 -12.64 4.61 2.33
CA LEU A 320 -13.98 4.98 2.80
C LEU A 320 -15.05 3.98 2.37
N GLU A 321 -14.95 3.42 1.15
CA GLU A 321 -15.84 2.36 0.66
C GLU A 321 -15.67 1.08 1.49
N GLN A 322 -14.44 0.69 1.83
CA GLN A 322 -14.17 -0.45 2.72
C GLN A 322 -14.74 -0.26 4.12
N MET A 323 -14.68 0.96 4.67
CA MET A 323 -15.25 1.28 5.99
C MET A 323 -16.79 1.40 5.99
N GLY A 324 -17.39 1.53 4.81
CA GLY A 324 -18.83 1.74 4.61
C GLY A 324 -19.36 3.05 5.23
N ASP A 325 -20.68 3.22 5.16
CA ASP A 325 -21.36 4.41 5.71
C ASP A 325 -21.52 4.36 7.23
N LYS A 326 -22.20 5.35 7.83
CA LYS A 326 -22.62 5.24 9.24
C LYS A 326 -23.80 4.28 9.35
N ALA A 327 -23.94 3.58 10.47
CA ALA A 327 -25.16 2.81 10.72
C ALA A 327 -26.35 3.79 10.71
N PRO A 328 -27.48 3.44 10.08
CA PRO A 328 -28.68 4.26 10.11
C PRO A 328 -29.09 4.58 11.56
N THR A 329 -29.64 5.75 11.82
CA THR A 329 -30.11 6.12 13.17
C THR A 329 -31.52 5.60 13.42
N ASP A 330 -32.33 5.45 12.37
CA ASP A 330 -33.70 4.94 12.47
C ASP A 330 -33.70 3.42 12.71
N PRO A 331 -34.40 2.91 13.75
CA PRO A 331 -34.53 1.47 14.00
C PRO A 331 -35.12 0.70 12.82
N LYS A 332 -35.98 1.31 11.99
CA LYS A 332 -36.55 0.65 10.79
C LYS A 332 -35.48 0.41 9.73
N GLU A 333 -34.69 1.43 9.42
CA GLU A 333 -33.58 1.35 8.46
C GLU A 333 -32.50 0.37 8.93
N ARG A 334 -32.29 0.24 10.26
CA ARG A 334 -31.40 -0.78 10.84
C ARG A 334 -31.89 -2.20 10.60
N ILE A 335 -33.18 -2.47 10.77
CA ILE A 335 -33.76 -3.79 10.51
C ILE A 335 -33.70 -4.13 9.01
N GLU A 336 -33.94 -3.15 8.14
CA GLU A 336 -33.78 -3.34 6.69
C GLU A 336 -32.32 -3.64 6.32
N LEU A 337 -31.36 -2.91 6.89
CA LEU A 337 -29.93 -3.17 6.71
C LEU A 337 -29.54 -4.55 7.24
N LEU A 338 -30.04 -4.94 8.41
CA LEU A 338 -29.80 -6.26 8.99
C LEU A 338 -30.28 -7.37 8.04
N TRP A 339 -31.48 -7.23 7.48
CA TRP A 339 -32.02 -8.17 6.50
C TRP A 339 -31.15 -8.25 5.24
N GLN A 340 -30.70 -7.10 4.72
CA GLN A 340 -29.81 -7.05 3.55
C GLN A 340 -28.49 -7.77 3.81
N LEU A 341 -27.84 -7.50 4.96
CA LEU A 341 -26.56 -8.13 5.32
C LEU A 341 -26.70 -9.64 5.54
N ILE A 342 -27.75 -10.11 6.22
CA ILE A 342 -27.97 -11.54 6.44
C ILE A 342 -28.33 -12.24 5.13
N SER A 343 -29.12 -11.59 4.27
CA SER A 343 -29.45 -12.13 2.94
C SER A 343 -28.19 -12.26 2.08
N GLU A 344 -27.35 -11.22 2.03
CA GLU A 344 -26.06 -11.26 1.33
C GLU A 344 -25.15 -12.36 1.89
N PHE A 345 -25.04 -12.49 3.21
CA PHE A 345 -24.30 -13.57 3.85
C PHE A 345 -24.81 -14.96 3.43
N CYS A 346 -26.13 -15.19 3.46
CA CYS A 346 -26.73 -16.47 3.10
C CYS A 346 -26.59 -16.79 1.61
N GLU A 347 -26.72 -15.78 0.75
CA GLU A 347 -26.54 -15.90 -0.70
C GLU A 347 -25.08 -16.19 -1.05
N MET A 348 -24.13 -15.49 -0.43
CA MET A 348 -22.69 -15.72 -0.63
C MET A 348 -22.28 -17.11 -0.14
N PHE A 349 -22.72 -17.52 1.05
CA PHE A 349 -22.48 -18.86 1.58
C PHE A 349 -23.05 -19.95 0.66
N SER A 350 -24.32 -19.82 0.26
CA SER A 350 -24.98 -20.77 -0.64
C SER A 350 -24.38 -20.77 -2.04
N GLY A 351 -23.98 -19.60 -2.55
CA GLY A 351 -23.34 -19.42 -3.85
C GLY A 351 -21.98 -20.11 -3.91
N THR A 352 -21.20 -20.02 -2.83
CA THR A 352 -19.87 -20.63 -2.72
C THR A 352 -19.96 -22.16 -2.68
N ILE A 353 -20.91 -22.73 -1.93
CA ILE A 353 -21.16 -24.18 -1.91
C ILE A 353 -21.67 -24.69 -3.26
N LYS A 354 -22.46 -23.89 -3.98
CA LYS A 354 -22.97 -24.25 -5.33
C LYS A 354 -21.91 -24.10 -6.43
N GLY A 355 -20.73 -23.55 -6.12
CA GLY A 355 -19.68 -23.28 -7.11
C GLY A 355 -20.03 -22.16 -8.10
N ARG A 356 -20.94 -21.24 -7.75
CA ARG A 356 -21.16 -20.04 -8.56
C ARG A 356 -19.94 -19.13 -8.40
N PHE A 357 -19.23 -18.87 -9.49
CA PHE A 357 -18.12 -17.91 -9.54
C PHE A 357 -18.62 -16.52 -9.11
N VAL A 358 -18.16 -16.03 -7.95
CA VAL A 358 -18.36 -14.64 -7.53
C VAL A 358 -17.02 -13.93 -7.68
N SER A 359 -16.87 -13.09 -8.70
CA SER A 359 -15.61 -12.38 -9.00
C SER A 359 -15.06 -11.60 -7.81
N ARG A 360 -15.92 -11.13 -6.88
CA ARG A 360 -15.52 -10.42 -5.66
C ARG A 360 -14.71 -11.29 -4.67
N LEU A 361 -14.75 -12.63 -4.77
CA LEU A 361 -14.10 -13.54 -3.81
C LEU A 361 -12.72 -14.04 -4.27
N HIS A 362 -12.31 -13.80 -5.52
CA HIS A 362 -11.07 -14.34 -6.09
C HIS A 362 -9.80 -13.76 -5.46
N GLU A 363 -9.88 -12.54 -4.92
CA GLU A 363 -8.73 -11.84 -4.34
C GLU A 363 -8.39 -12.30 -2.90
N PHE A 364 -9.30 -13.06 -2.25
CA PHE A 364 -9.19 -13.41 -0.82
C PHE A 364 -9.35 -14.90 -0.51
N LEU A 365 -9.97 -15.68 -1.40
CA LEU A 365 -9.95 -17.13 -1.29
C LEU A 365 -8.75 -17.63 -2.07
N ASP A 366 -7.71 -18.08 -1.36
CA ASP A 366 -6.61 -18.83 -1.94
C ASP A 366 -7.16 -19.88 -2.92
N ALA A 367 -6.48 -20.08 -4.05
CA ALA A 367 -6.92 -20.97 -5.12
C ALA A 367 -7.24 -22.41 -4.64
N ASP A 368 -6.74 -22.80 -3.47
CA ASP A 368 -6.94 -24.10 -2.81
C ASP A 368 -8.20 -24.19 -1.92
N ALA A 369 -8.93 -23.08 -1.69
CA ALA A 369 -9.99 -22.96 -0.69
C ALA A 369 -11.43 -22.96 -1.26
N VAL A 370 -11.72 -23.75 -2.29
CA VAL A 370 -13.06 -23.83 -2.89
C VAL A 370 -13.89 -24.94 -2.22
N SER A 371 -14.70 -24.54 -1.24
CA SER A 371 -15.56 -25.39 -0.40
C SER A 371 -16.42 -26.45 -1.13
N SER A 372 -16.85 -26.21 -2.37
CA SER A 372 -17.62 -27.20 -3.14
C SER A 372 -16.76 -28.35 -3.68
N VAL A 373 -15.52 -28.05 -4.08
CA VAL A 373 -14.53 -29.04 -4.51
C VAL A 373 -14.04 -29.84 -3.30
N GLN A 374 -13.83 -29.18 -2.16
CA GLN A 374 -13.41 -29.84 -0.93
C GLN A 374 -14.47 -30.81 -0.39
N ILE A 375 -15.74 -30.41 -0.31
CA ILE A 375 -16.83 -31.31 0.10
C ILE A 375 -16.94 -32.50 -0.86
N ARG A 376 -16.80 -32.26 -2.17
CA ARG A 376 -16.81 -33.34 -3.16
C ARG A 376 -15.60 -34.26 -3.04
N GLY A 377 -14.42 -33.72 -2.72
CA GLY A 377 -13.21 -34.48 -2.41
C GLY A 377 -13.43 -35.41 -1.22
N ILE A 378 -13.94 -34.87 -0.11
CA ILE A 378 -14.28 -35.65 1.11
C ILE A 378 -15.24 -36.81 0.77
N PHE A 379 -16.24 -36.57 -0.07
CA PHE A 379 -17.17 -37.63 -0.51
C PHE A 379 -16.52 -38.67 -1.43
N ASN A 380 -15.60 -38.27 -2.31
CA ASN A 380 -14.92 -39.20 -3.21
C ASN A 380 -13.91 -40.09 -2.46
N ASP A 381 -13.23 -39.53 -1.46
CA ASP A 381 -12.22 -40.19 -0.63
C ASP A 381 -12.85 -41.15 0.40
N LEU A 382 -14.17 -41.09 0.59
CA LEU A 382 -14.90 -41.95 1.52
C LEU A 382 -14.69 -43.44 1.16
N LEU A 383 -14.15 -44.18 2.13
CA LEU A 383 -13.91 -45.63 2.07
C LEU A 383 -12.94 -46.09 0.96
N ASP A 384 -12.14 -45.19 0.38
CA ASP A 384 -11.22 -45.53 -0.71
C ASP A 384 -10.18 -46.59 -0.29
N HIS A 385 -9.74 -46.55 0.96
CA HIS A 385 -8.86 -47.58 1.54
C HIS A 385 -9.44 -49.00 1.52
N PHE A 386 -10.76 -49.14 1.68
CA PHE A 386 -11.43 -50.45 1.71
C PHE A 386 -11.72 -51.00 0.31
N MET A 387 -11.64 -50.17 -0.74
CA MET A 387 -11.84 -50.60 -2.13
C MET A 387 -10.58 -51.22 -2.75
N THR A 388 -9.40 -50.89 -2.21
CA THR A 388 -8.11 -51.32 -2.79
C THR A 388 -7.58 -52.62 -2.22
N VAL A 389 -8.19 -53.13 -1.14
CA VAL A 389 -7.72 -54.31 -0.42
C VAL A 389 -8.89 -55.26 -0.21
N ASP A 390 -8.77 -56.48 -0.71
CA ASP A 390 -9.70 -57.56 -0.36
C ASP A 390 -9.56 -57.91 1.12
N VAL A 391 -10.56 -57.53 1.90
CA VAL A 391 -10.51 -57.56 3.37
C VAL A 391 -10.43 -58.99 3.91
N PHE A 392 -11.05 -59.96 3.23
CA PHE A 392 -11.08 -61.35 3.65
C PHE A 392 -9.90 -62.19 3.13
N ASP A 393 -9.03 -61.62 2.29
CA ASP A 393 -7.79 -62.28 1.86
C ASP A 393 -6.75 -62.36 2.98
N LYS A 394 -6.88 -61.48 3.98
CA LYS A 394 -6.05 -61.50 5.20
C LYS A 394 -6.54 -62.51 6.25
N VAL A 395 -7.75 -63.04 6.11
CA VAL A 395 -8.32 -64.05 7.02
C VAL A 395 -7.79 -65.41 6.61
N SER A 396 -7.15 -66.13 7.54
CA SER A 396 -6.54 -67.42 7.25
C SER A 396 -7.59 -68.49 6.95
N ASP A 397 -7.24 -69.46 6.10
CA ASP A 397 -8.12 -70.61 5.81
C ASP A 397 -8.51 -71.37 7.10
N LEU A 398 -7.63 -71.37 8.10
CA LEU A 398 -7.86 -71.98 9.41
C LEU A 398 -8.92 -71.23 10.22
N GLU A 399 -8.96 -69.91 10.18
CA GLU A 399 -9.95 -69.09 10.88
C GLU A 399 -11.34 -69.27 10.28
N ILE A 400 -11.45 -69.34 8.95
CA ILE A 400 -12.73 -69.60 8.27
C ILE A 400 -13.22 -71.02 8.62
N ASP A 401 -12.34 -72.01 8.58
CA ASP A 401 -12.67 -73.40 8.95
C ASP A 401 -13.10 -73.51 10.43
N GLN A 402 -12.46 -72.75 11.33
CA GLN A 402 -12.86 -72.68 12.74
C GLN A 402 -14.21 -72.01 12.93
N ALA A 403 -14.47 -70.89 12.26
CA ALA A 403 -15.75 -70.20 12.33
C ALA A 403 -16.91 -71.08 11.86
N ILE A 404 -16.72 -71.82 10.76
CA ILE A 404 -17.72 -72.79 10.27
C ILE A 404 -17.99 -73.84 11.34
N ARG A 405 -16.96 -74.41 11.99
CA ARG A 405 -17.13 -75.42 13.05
C ARG A 405 -17.87 -74.89 14.28
N ILE A 406 -17.58 -73.65 14.69
CA ILE A 406 -18.20 -73.03 15.87
C ILE A 406 -19.71 -72.86 15.66
N HIS A 407 -20.11 -72.48 14.43
CA HIS A 407 -21.49 -72.16 14.09
C HIS A 407 -22.20 -73.27 13.29
N GLU A 408 -21.56 -74.44 13.07
CA GLU A 408 -22.14 -75.59 12.37
C GLU A 408 -23.34 -76.15 13.14
N GLY A 409 -23.25 -76.21 14.47
CA GLY A 409 -24.33 -76.71 15.34
C GLY A 409 -24.85 -78.09 14.90
N ASP A 410 -26.17 -78.25 14.87
CA ASP A 410 -26.88 -79.44 14.35
C ASP A 410 -27.03 -79.45 12.82
N SER A 411 -26.45 -78.47 12.12
CA SER A 411 -26.53 -78.35 10.65
C SER A 411 -25.69 -79.43 9.97
N LEU A 412 -26.07 -79.80 8.75
CA LEU A 412 -25.34 -80.80 7.98
C LEU A 412 -23.92 -80.31 7.64
N PRO A 413 -22.87 -81.13 7.87
CA PRO A 413 -21.51 -80.79 7.49
C PRO A 413 -21.42 -80.44 6.00
N GLY A 414 -20.81 -79.29 5.67
CA GLY A 414 -20.69 -78.77 4.31
C GLY A 414 -21.74 -77.72 3.94
N PHE A 415 -22.71 -77.45 4.82
CA PHE A 415 -23.66 -76.34 4.69
C PHE A 415 -23.41 -75.33 5.82
N PRO A 416 -22.72 -74.21 5.54
CA PRO A 416 -22.40 -73.22 6.57
C PRO A 416 -23.69 -72.50 6.98
N SER A 417 -23.86 -72.31 8.29
CA SER A 417 -25.00 -71.56 8.83
C SER A 417 -24.88 -70.07 8.48
N PRO A 418 -26.01 -69.34 8.33
CA PRO A 418 -25.99 -67.88 8.20
C PRO A 418 -25.21 -67.19 9.32
N ASP A 419 -25.25 -67.74 10.54
CA ASP A 419 -24.52 -67.24 11.70
C ASP A 419 -23.00 -67.27 11.50
N THR A 420 -22.48 -68.25 10.76
CA THR A 420 -21.06 -68.31 10.37
C THR A 420 -20.68 -67.10 9.52
N PHE A 421 -21.56 -66.74 8.59
CA PHE A 421 -21.38 -65.61 7.69
C PHE A 421 -21.42 -64.30 8.47
N GLU A 422 -22.38 -64.15 9.38
CA GLU A 422 -22.50 -62.98 10.25
C GLU A 422 -21.28 -62.80 11.16
N TYR A 423 -20.81 -63.87 11.80
CA TYR A 423 -19.65 -63.85 12.69
C TYR A 423 -18.38 -63.32 12.02
N LEU A 424 -18.15 -63.68 10.76
CA LEU A 424 -16.98 -63.25 9.99
C LEU A 424 -17.16 -61.85 9.40
N MET A 425 -18.37 -61.49 8.98
CA MET A 425 -18.67 -60.20 8.34
C MET A 425 -18.71 -59.03 9.33
N LEU A 426 -19.37 -59.20 10.47
CA LEU A 426 -19.69 -58.12 11.40
C LEU A 426 -18.43 -57.35 11.89
N PRO A 427 -17.31 -57.99 12.28
CA PRO A 427 -16.10 -57.27 12.69
C PRO A 427 -15.46 -56.44 11.58
N GLN A 428 -15.64 -56.82 10.31
CA GLN A 428 -15.11 -56.06 9.18
C GLN A 428 -16.03 -54.89 8.82
N LEU A 429 -17.34 -55.08 8.91
CA LEU A 429 -18.33 -54.03 8.70
C LEU A 429 -18.25 -52.94 9.78
N GLN A 430 -17.99 -53.30 11.03
CA GLN A 430 -17.78 -52.33 12.12
C GLN A 430 -16.58 -51.40 11.90
N LYS A 431 -15.58 -51.79 11.10
CA LYS A 431 -14.43 -50.93 10.77
C LYS A 431 -14.79 -49.78 9.84
N ILE A 432 -15.95 -49.82 9.19
CA ILE A 432 -16.45 -48.78 8.27
C ILE A 432 -17.03 -47.59 9.06
N VAL A 433 -17.62 -47.85 10.24
CA VAL A 433 -18.33 -46.85 11.06
C VAL A 433 -17.48 -45.60 11.34
N PRO A 434 -16.21 -45.72 11.80
CA PRO A 434 -15.39 -44.54 12.10
C PRO A 434 -15.12 -43.67 10.87
N SER A 435 -14.92 -44.27 9.69
CA SER A 435 -14.68 -43.52 8.44
C SER A 435 -15.92 -42.75 7.99
N VAL A 436 -17.11 -43.27 8.26
CA VAL A 436 -18.36 -42.57 7.96
C VAL A 436 -18.58 -41.39 8.91
N GLN A 437 -18.28 -41.56 10.19
CA GLN A 437 -18.34 -40.48 11.18
C GLN A 437 -17.31 -39.37 10.88
N ASP A 438 -16.08 -39.75 10.51
CA ASP A 438 -15.03 -38.82 10.08
C ASP A 438 -15.46 -38.01 8.84
N CYS A 439 -16.17 -38.62 7.90
CA CYS A 439 -16.73 -37.91 6.75
C CYS A 439 -17.74 -36.83 7.17
N LEU A 440 -18.63 -37.13 8.12
CA LEU A 440 -19.59 -36.15 8.64
C LEU A 440 -18.87 -34.99 9.35
N ASP A 441 -17.88 -35.31 10.18
CA ASP A 441 -17.10 -34.33 10.94
C ASP A 441 -16.30 -33.41 10.02
N LYS A 442 -15.64 -33.95 8.99
CA LYS A 442 -14.89 -33.17 7.98
C LYS A 442 -15.79 -32.21 7.19
N VAL A 443 -16.98 -32.66 6.78
CA VAL A 443 -17.93 -31.79 6.07
C VAL A 443 -18.42 -30.67 6.99
N HIS A 444 -18.73 -30.96 8.25
CA HIS A 444 -19.11 -29.95 9.24
C HIS A 444 -18.03 -28.88 9.42
N MET A 445 -16.77 -29.28 9.66
CA MET A 445 -15.64 -28.34 9.80
C MET A 445 -15.46 -27.45 8.56
N THR A 446 -15.67 -28.01 7.38
CA THR A 446 -15.58 -27.27 6.11
C THR A 446 -16.68 -26.20 6.03
N LEU A 447 -17.90 -26.51 6.46
CA LEU A 447 -19.02 -25.55 6.49
C LEU A 447 -18.77 -24.42 7.52
N GLU A 448 -18.22 -24.75 8.69
CA GLU A 448 -17.88 -23.76 9.73
C GLU A 448 -16.79 -22.80 9.25
N LEU A 449 -15.70 -23.32 8.68
CA LEU A 449 -14.62 -22.51 8.15
C LEU A 449 -15.10 -21.59 7.02
N LEU A 450 -15.96 -22.10 6.14
CA LEU A 450 -16.56 -21.30 5.08
C LEU A 450 -17.44 -20.19 5.66
N SER A 451 -18.30 -20.51 6.61
CA SER A 451 -19.16 -19.53 7.27
C SER A 451 -18.35 -18.41 7.94
N PHE A 452 -17.26 -18.77 8.62
CA PHE A 452 -16.34 -17.80 9.23
C PHE A 452 -15.78 -16.81 8.20
N LYS A 453 -15.21 -17.32 7.10
CA LYS A 453 -14.63 -16.49 6.02
C LYS A 453 -15.67 -15.58 5.35
N VAL A 454 -16.89 -16.08 5.12
CA VAL A 454 -17.96 -15.27 4.52
C VAL A 454 -18.46 -14.22 5.51
N ALA A 455 -18.56 -14.56 6.81
CA ALA A 455 -18.99 -13.65 7.85
C ALA A 455 -18.02 -12.47 8.04
N GLU A 456 -16.71 -12.71 8.10
CA GLU A 456 -15.72 -11.63 8.20
C GLU A 456 -15.82 -10.63 7.05
N LYS A 457 -16.17 -11.11 5.85
CA LYS A 457 -16.31 -10.25 4.68
C LYS A 457 -17.59 -9.42 4.69
N VAL A 458 -18.71 -10.03 5.02
CA VAL A 458 -20.03 -9.35 4.99
C VAL A 458 -20.21 -8.45 6.21
N PHE A 459 -19.76 -8.91 7.38
CA PHE A 459 -19.94 -8.21 8.65
C PHE A 459 -18.66 -7.55 9.16
N GLY A 460 -17.59 -7.44 8.35
CA GLY A 460 -16.34 -6.80 8.76
C GLY A 460 -16.51 -5.37 9.28
N ARG A 461 -17.54 -4.66 8.80
CA ARG A 461 -17.94 -3.32 9.29
C ARG A 461 -18.50 -3.32 10.72
N PHE A 462 -19.09 -4.43 11.16
CA PHE A 462 -19.76 -4.56 12.46
C PHE A 462 -19.20 -5.76 13.23
N PRO A 463 -18.06 -5.62 13.95
CA PRO A 463 -17.40 -6.73 14.62
C PRO A 463 -18.30 -7.47 15.62
N SER A 464 -19.10 -6.74 16.40
CA SER A 464 -20.04 -7.32 17.37
C SER A 464 -21.11 -8.18 16.68
N LEU A 465 -21.66 -7.68 15.57
CA LEU A 465 -22.60 -8.44 14.74
C LEU A 465 -21.94 -9.65 14.08
N CYS A 466 -20.70 -9.51 13.61
CA CYS A 466 -19.93 -10.61 13.00
C CYS A 466 -19.76 -11.78 13.99
N VAL A 467 -19.25 -11.51 15.20
CA VAL A 467 -19.08 -12.52 16.24
C VAL A 467 -20.41 -13.18 16.59
N ARG A 468 -21.49 -12.38 16.67
CA ARG A 468 -22.82 -12.91 16.95
C ARG A 468 -23.30 -13.84 15.83
N VAL A 469 -23.22 -13.43 14.56
CA VAL A 469 -23.62 -14.25 13.40
C VAL A 469 -22.79 -15.54 13.33
N GLN A 470 -21.48 -15.47 13.61
CA GLN A 470 -20.62 -16.64 13.67
C GLN A 470 -21.07 -17.62 14.77
N SER A 471 -21.36 -17.13 15.98
CA SER A 471 -21.85 -17.97 17.08
C SER A 471 -23.18 -18.68 16.73
N LEU A 472 -24.11 -17.95 16.09
CA LEU A 472 -25.40 -18.51 15.68
C LEU A 472 -25.25 -19.53 14.55
N SER A 473 -24.33 -19.27 13.62
CA SER A 473 -24.02 -20.20 12.54
C SER A 473 -23.40 -21.50 13.07
N GLN A 474 -22.48 -21.42 14.03
CA GLN A 474 -21.90 -22.59 14.69
C GLN A 474 -22.95 -23.42 15.43
N GLN A 475 -23.83 -22.76 16.19
CA GLN A 475 -24.94 -23.45 16.87
C GLN A 475 -25.85 -24.17 15.86
N LEU A 476 -26.18 -23.49 14.75
CA LEU A 476 -26.96 -24.09 13.67
C LEU A 476 -26.29 -25.33 13.07
N PHE A 477 -25.01 -25.27 12.75
CA PHE A 477 -24.32 -26.40 12.13
C PHE A 477 -24.21 -27.59 13.09
N ASN A 478 -23.96 -27.35 14.37
CA ASN A 478 -23.94 -28.40 15.39
C ASN A 478 -25.31 -29.07 15.54
N ASP A 479 -26.40 -28.30 15.59
CA ASP A 479 -27.76 -28.85 15.67
C ASP A 479 -28.12 -29.74 14.47
N GLU A 480 -27.76 -29.33 13.25
CA GLU A 480 -28.03 -30.12 12.05
C GLU A 480 -27.07 -31.31 11.92
N LYS A 481 -25.84 -31.21 12.46
CA LYS A 481 -24.87 -32.30 12.54
C LYS A 481 -25.38 -33.43 13.43
N GLU A 482 -25.84 -33.14 14.65
CA GLU A 482 -26.33 -34.17 15.57
C GLU A 482 -27.55 -34.92 15.00
N LYS A 483 -28.48 -34.20 14.37
CA LYS A 483 -29.61 -34.83 13.65
C LYS A 483 -29.14 -35.71 12.49
N THR A 484 -28.11 -35.28 11.77
CA THR A 484 -27.55 -36.07 10.65
C THR A 484 -26.83 -37.30 11.18
N ARG A 485 -26.12 -37.19 12.30
CA ARG A 485 -25.43 -38.29 12.98
C ARG A 485 -26.41 -39.39 13.37
N GLU A 486 -27.54 -39.05 14.00
CA GLU A 486 -28.58 -40.01 14.35
C GLU A 486 -29.14 -40.78 13.14
N ILE A 487 -29.42 -40.08 12.04
CA ILE A 487 -29.90 -40.72 10.79
C ILE A 487 -28.82 -41.64 10.20
N LEU A 488 -27.56 -41.19 10.25
CA LEU A 488 -26.42 -41.91 9.70
C LEU A 488 -26.12 -43.18 10.51
N ASP A 489 -26.17 -43.11 11.84
CA ASP A 489 -25.99 -44.26 12.72
C ASP A 489 -27.08 -45.31 12.48
N ASN A 490 -28.35 -44.91 12.44
CA ASN A 490 -29.46 -45.81 12.12
C ASN A 490 -29.29 -46.47 10.73
N TYR A 491 -28.80 -45.72 9.74
CA TYR A 491 -28.55 -46.27 8.41
C TYR A 491 -27.43 -47.31 8.42
N ILE A 492 -26.30 -47.00 9.06
CA ILE A 492 -25.16 -47.94 9.13
C ILE A 492 -25.52 -49.17 9.95
N GLU A 493 -26.24 -49.03 11.06
CA GLU A 493 -26.75 -50.16 11.83
C GLU A 493 -27.62 -51.08 10.97
N SER A 494 -28.46 -50.50 10.09
CA SER A 494 -29.29 -51.30 9.17
C SER A 494 -28.48 -52.10 8.14
N GLU A 495 -27.35 -51.57 7.66
CA GLU A 495 -26.47 -52.23 6.69
C GLU A 495 -25.51 -53.24 7.35
N THR A 496 -25.25 -53.10 8.66
CA THR A 496 -24.26 -53.93 9.39
C THR A 496 -24.87 -55.05 10.21
N LEU A 497 -26.06 -54.85 10.80
CA LEU A 497 -26.72 -55.81 11.70
C LEU A 497 -27.73 -56.73 11.01
N TYR A 498 -28.14 -56.42 9.77
CA TYR A 498 -29.11 -57.24 9.03
C TYR A 498 -28.57 -57.62 7.66
N ILE A 499 -28.18 -58.90 7.51
CA ILE A 499 -27.56 -59.40 6.29
C ILE A 499 -28.63 -59.81 5.27
N PHE A 500 -28.68 -59.09 4.15
CA PHE A 500 -29.61 -59.37 3.06
C PHE A 500 -29.07 -58.88 1.71
N THR A 501 -29.26 -59.66 0.65
CA THR A 501 -28.92 -59.21 -0.71
C THR A 501 -29.83 -59.87 -1.75
N ASN A 502 -30.30 -59.06 -2.70
CA ASN A 502 -30.92 -59.49 -3.96
C ASN A 502 -30.03 -59.12 -5.16
N ASP A 503 -28.78 -58.74 -4.93
CA ASP A 503 -27.89 -58.25 -5.97
C ASP A 503 -27.57 -59.37 -6.97
N SER A 504 -27.75 -59.06 -8.26
CA SER A 504 -27.53 -60.03 -9.33
C SER A 504 -26.09 -60.52 -9.39
N LYS A 505 -25.09 -59.71 -9.00
CA LYS A 505 -23.68 -60.15 -8.96
C LYS A 505 -23.47 -61.24 -7.92
N TYR A 506 -24.03 -61.08 -6.72
CA TYR A 506 -23.98 -62.09 -5.68
C TYR A 506 -24.72 -63.38 -6.07
N MET A 507 -25.82 -63.26 -6.84
CA MET A 507 -26.64 -64.40 -7.26
C MET A 507 -26.09 -65.13 -8.51
N ILE A 508 -25.46 -64.43 -9.45
CA ILE A 508 -24.97 -64.96 -10.75
C ILE A 508 -23.63 -65.67 -10.60
N GLU A 509 -22.81 -65.30 -9.62
CA GLU A 509 -21.48 -65.87 -9.38
C GLU A 509 -21.48 -67.35 -8.92
N LYS A 510 -22.55 -68.10 -9.18
CA LYS A 510 -22.59 -69.57 -9.04
C LYS A 510 -21.97 -70.31 -10.23
N GLU A 511 -21.60 -69.65 -11.34
CA GLU A 511 -21.32 -70.37 -12.61
C GLU A 511 -20.07 -69.94 -13.42
N GLU A 512 -19.00 -69.42 -12.82
CA GLU A 512 -17.70 -69.44 -13.54
C GLU A 512 -17.01 -70.79 -13.36
N LYS A 513 -17.42 -71.76 -14.19
CA LYS A 513 -16.51 -72.84 -14.60
C LYS A 513 -15.31 -72.19 -15.28
N GLN A 514 -14.11 -72.49 -14.79
CA GLN A 514 -12.85 -72.12 -15.44
C GLN A 514 -12.88 -72.45 -16.95
N PRO A 515 -12.35 -71.59 -17.84
CA PRO A 515 -11.99 -72.02 -19.18
C PRO A 515 -10.68 -72.83 -19.11
N GLU A 516 -10.75 -74.11 -18.75
CA GLU A 516 -9.63 -75.07 -18.79
C GLU A 516 -9.31 -75.60 -20.21
N GLU A 517 -9.44 -74.79 -21.28
CA GLU A 517 -9.09 -75.26 -22.63
C GLU A 517 -7.86 -74.59 -23.27
N ASN A 518 -7.21 -73.60 -22.64
CA ASN A 518 -6.05 -72.92 -23.26
C ASN A 518 -4.71 -72.99 -22.49
N GLN A 519 -4.62 -73.68 -21.34
CA GLN A 519 -3.35 -73.89 -20.62
C GLN A 519 -2.75 -75.30 -20.74
N ALA A 520 -3.52 -76.27 -21.26
CA ALA A 520 -3.02 -77.64 -21.48
C ALA A 520 -1.98 -77.78 -22.62
N TYR A 521 -1.79 -76.73 -23.45
CA TYR A 521 -0.84 -76.73 -24.56
C TYR A 521 0.52 -76.09 -24.22
N LEU A 522 0.67 -75.43 -23.07
CA LEU A 522 1.93 -74.77 -22.66
C LEU A 522 2.64 -75.47 -21.49
N ASP A 523 1.94 -76.28 -20.69
CA ASP A 523 2.53 -76.97 -19.53
C ASP A 523 3.19 -78.33 -19.83
N LYS A 524 3.04 -78.87 -21.06
CA LYS A 524 3.74 -80.10 -21.48
C LYS A 524 5.23 -79.91 -21.78
N ALA A 525 5.72 -78.67 -21.84
CA ALA A 525 7.12 -78.38 -22.17
C ALA A 525 8.04 -78.15 -20.95
N SER A 526 7.49 -78.04 -19.73
CA SER A 526 8.27 -77.65 -18.54
C SER A 526 8.39 -78.74 -17.46
N GLN A 527 7.70 -79.88 -17.63
CA GLN A 527 7.74 -81.00 -16.68
C GLN A 527 8.92 -81.94 -16.91
N MET A 528 10.17 -81.50 -16.72
CA MET A 528 11.30 -82.44 -16.62
C MET A 528 12.41 -82.11 -15.61
N THR A 529 12.35 -81.00 -14.83
CA THR A 529 13.48 -80.63 -13.96
C THR A 529 13.16 -80.17 -12.52
N GLN A 530 11.95 -80.37 -11.99
CA GLN A 530 11.62 -79.95 -10.60
C GLN A 530 10.95 -81.03 -9.73
N SER A 531 11.12 -82.31 -10.05
CA SER A 531 10.52 -83.42 -9.28
C SER A 531 11.22 -83.75 -7.94
N THR A 532 12.38 -83.16 -7.63
CA THR A 532 13.12 -83.45 -6.37
C THR A 532 13.01 -82.35 -5.32
N VAL A 533 12.74 -81.09 -5.69
CA VAL A 533 12.58 -79.99 -4.72
C VAL A 533 11.19 -79.99 -4.08
N ASN A 534 10.16 -80.37 -4.84
CA ASN A 534 8.78 -80.40 -4.35
C ASN A 534 8.51 -81.53 -3.34
N ALA A 535 9.27 -82.62 -3.38
CA ALA A 535 9.10 -83.77 -2.47
C ALA A 535 9.62 -83.48 -1.05
N VAL A 536 10.62 -82.59 -0.90
CA VAL A 536 11.15 -82.19 0.41
C VAL A 536 10.31 -81.06 1.03
N SER A 537 9.76 -80.16 0.21
CA SER A 537 8.83 -79.13 0.71
C SER A 537 7.51 -79.74 1.22
N THR A 538 6.95 -80.72 0.50
CA THR A 538 5.72 -81.42 0.92
C THR A 538 5.92 -82.27 2.18
N THR A 539 7.12 -82.74 2.50
CA THR A 539 7.36 -83.52 3.73
C THR A 539 7.58 -82.63 4.96
N ILE A 540 8.09 -81.40 4.80
CA ILE A 540 8.27 -80.43 5.90
C ILE A 540 6.93 -79.73 6.24
N ASP A 541 6.10 -79.40 5.25
CA ASP A 541 4.76 -78.81 5.49
C ASP A 541 3.81 -79.80 6.19
N ASN A 542 3.96 -81.10 5.92
CA ASN A 542 3.16 -82.16 6.54
C ASN A 542 3.42 -82.37 8.03
N PHE A 543 4.51 -81.84 8.59
CA PHE A 543 4.84 -81.97 10.02
C PHE A 543 4.42 -80.77 10.88
N ARG A 544 3.90 -79.67 10.30
CA ARG A 544 3.48 -78.47 11.04
C ARG A 544 2.09 -77.91 10.70
N GLY A 545 1.39 -78.39 9.67
CA GLY A 545 0.09 -77.85 9.26
C GLY A 545 -1.11 -78.47 9.98
N ARG A 546 -1.84 -77.67 10.77
CA ARG A 546 -3.20 -78.02 11.22
C ARG A 546 -4.09 -78.22 9.98
N LYS A 547 -4.57 -79.44 9.73
CA LYS A 547 -5.46 -79.74 8.58
C LYS A 547 -6.84 -79.09 8.78
N THR A 548 -7.30 -78.33 7.80
CA THR A 548 -8.69 -77.86 7.70
C THR A 548 -9.63 -79.06 7.49
N ARG A 549 -10.86 -78.99 8.03
CA ARG A 549 -11.87 -80.06 7.87
C ARG A 549 -12.52 -79.98 6.49
N TYR A 550 -12.68 -78.77 5.97
CA TYR A 550 -13.27 -78.50 4.66
C TYR A 550 -12.20 -78.40 3.56
N SER A 551 -12.63 -78.68 2.32
CA SER A 551 -11.79 -78.56 1.11
C SER A 551 -11.30 -77.11 0.96
N PRO A 552 -10.04 -76.89 0.55
CA PRO A 552 -9.53 -75.55 0.26
C PRO A 552 -10.39 -74.81 -0.78
N THR A 553 -10.96 -75.53 -1.76
CA THR A 553 -11.85 -74.94 -2.78
C THR A 553 -13.16 -74.41 -2.19
N PHE A 554 -13.71 -75.08 -1.17
CA PHE A 554 -14.92 -74.64 -0.48
C PHE A 554 -14.66 -73.41 0.38
N ILE A 555 -13.52 -73.37 1.10
CA ILE A 555 -13.11 -72.22 1.90
C ILE A 555 -12.85 -70.99 1.00
N GLN A 556 -12.22 -71.19 -0.16
CA GLN A 556 -12.02 -70.13 -1.15
C GLN A 556 -13.34 -69.60 -1.72
N GLU A 557 -14.28 -70.47 -2.07
CA GLU A 557 -15.62 -70.05 -2.53
C GLU A 557 -16.39 -69.29 -1.44
N PHE A 558 -16.29 -69.71 -0.18
CA PHE A 558 -16.90 -69.02 0.94
C PHE A 558 -16.27 -67.64 1.17
N ARG A 559 -14.93 -67.54 1.13
CA ARG A 559 -14.19 -66.25 1.17
C ARG A 559 -14.62 -65.31 0.05
N ARG A 560 -14.75 -65.83 -1.16
CA ARG A 560 -15.18 -65.05 -2.34
C ARG A 560 -16.56 -64.45 -2.12
N ARG A 561 -17.52 -65.22 -1.58
CA ARG A 561 -18.87 -64.72 -1.25
C ARG A 561 -18.87 -63.64 -0.18
N LEU A 562 -18.02 -63.77 0.84
CA LEU A 562 -17.82 -62.73 1.86
C LEU A 562 -17.30 -61.43 1.22
N ASN A 563 -16.27 -61.52 0.38
CA ASN A 563 -15.71 -60.38 -0.36
C ASN A 563 -16.78 -59.70 -1.25
N VAL A 564 -17.56 -60.48 -1.99
CA VAL A 564 -18.59 -59.95 -2.90
C VAL A 564 -19.69 -59.24 -2.13
N TYR A 565 -20.20 -59.84 -1.04
CA TYR A 565 -21.20 -59.19 -0.19
C TYR A 565 -20.66 -57.90 0.45
N PHE A 566 -19.43 -57.93 0.98
CA PHE A 566 -18.77 -56.75 1.54
C PHE A 566 -18.63 -55.62 0.52
N SER A 567 -18.27 -55.94 -0.73
CA SER A 567 -18.16 -54.97 -1.81
C SER A 567 -19.50 -54.29 -2.16
N ILE A 568 -20.61 -55.02 -2.05
CA ILE A 568 -21.97 -54.48 -2.27
C ILE A 568 -22.31 -53.49 -1.16
N VAL A 569 -22.08 -53.86 0.11
CA VAL A 569 -22.32 -52.98 1.25
C VAL A 569 -21.46 -51.71 1.15
N LEU A 570 -20.17 -51.84 0.83
CA LEU A 570 -19.28 -50.69 0.62
C LEU A 570 -19.81 -49.74 -0.45
N ARG A 571 -20.28 -50.29 -1.58
CA ARG A 571 -20.87 -49.48 -2.66
C ARG A 571 -22.12 -48.73 -2.20
N ASN A 572 -23.02 -49.42 -1.49
CA ASN A 572 -24.24 -48.80 -0.96
C ASN A 572 -23.90 -47.67 0.02
N VAL A 573 -22.99 -47.91 0.96
CA VAL A 573 -22.54 -46.91 1.93
C VAL A 573 -21.87 -45.73 1.24
N ARG A 574 -20.99 -45.97 0.26
CA ARG A 574 -20.30 -44.91 -0.50
C ARG A 574 -21.25 -44.00 -1.27
N ASP A 575 -22.39 -44.51 -1.73
CA ASP A 575 -23.41 -43.72 -2.42
C ASP A 575 -24.42 -43.07 -1.46
N SER A 576 -24.84 -43.78 -0.41
CA SER A 576 -25.89 -43.34 0.50
C SER A 576 -25.41 -42.32 1.52
N VAL A 577 -24.21 -42.50 2.08
CA VAL A 577 -23.66 -41.58 3.11
C VAL A 577 -23.52 -40.15 2.58
N PRO A 578 -22.89 -39.90 1.41
CA PRO A 578 -22.82 -38.55 0.85
C PRO A 578 -24.20 -37.93 0.56
N LYS A 579 -25.20 -38.75 0.19
CA LYS A 579 -26.57 -38.27 -0.04
C LYS A 579 -27.23 -37.84 1.27
N ILE A 580 -27.07 -38.63 2.34
CA ILE A 580 -27.59 -38.31 3.67
C ILE A 580 -26.93 -37.03 4.18
N VAL A 581 -25.59 -36.97 4.21
CA VAL A 581 -24.85 -35.78 4.67
C VAL A 581 -25.16 -34.55 3.81
N GLY A 582 -25.15 -34.69 2.48
CA GLY A 582 -25.46 -33.59 1.58
C GLY A 582 -26.90 -33.06 1.74
N HIS A 583 -27.87 -33.92 2.03
CA HIS A 583 -29.26 -33.51 2.22
C HIS A 583 -29.51 -32.92 3.61
N PHE A 584 -29.18 -33.68 4.66
CA PHE A 584 -29.56 -33.36 6.03
C PHE A 584 -28.63 -32.35 6.72
N LEU A 585 -27.36 -32.29 6.32
CA LEU A 585 -26.43 -31.26 6.79
C LEU A 585 -26.40 -30.10 5.80
N VAL A 586 -25.78 -30.26 4.62
CA VAL A 586 -25.48 -29.13 3.72
C VAL A 586 -26.74 -28.39 3.25
N ARG A 587 -27.70 -29.11 2.67
CA ARG A 587 -28.92 -28.48 2.10
C ARG A 587 -29.87 -27.95 3.17
N LYS A 588 -29.96 -28.63 4.32
CA LYS A 588 -30.81 -28.20 5.44
C LYS A 588 -30.24 -26.95 6.11
N SER A 589 -28.93 -26.90 6.33
CA SER A 589 -28.25 -25.70 6.82
C SER A 589 -28.45 -24.51 5.88
N GLN A 590 -28.26 -24.67 4.57
CA GLN A 590 -28.52 -23.59 3.59
C GLN A 590 -29.95 -23.03 3.66
N LYS A 591 -30.96 -23.88 3.85
CA LYS A 591 -32.37 -23.46 3.93
C LYS A 591 -32.71 -22.78 5.25
N ASN A 592 -32.18 -23.30 6.35
CA ASN A 592 -32.53 -22.85 7.70
C ASN A 592 -31.73 -21.61 8.14
N MET A 593 -30.57 -21.36 7.53
CA MET A 593 -29.62 -20.33 7.96
C MET A 593 -30.22 -18.93 7.98
N LEU A 594 -30.86 -18.50 6.89
CA LEU A 594 -31.49 -17.18 6.78
C LEU A 594 -32.54 -16.97 7.88
N TYR A 595 -33.48 -17.90 7.99
CA TYR A 595 -34.60 -17.78 8.92
C TYR A 595 -34.14 -17.79 10.39
N LYS A 596 -33.28 -18.74 10.78
CA LYS A 596 -32.82 -18.88 12.16
C LYS A 596 -31.95 -17.70 12.60
N ILE A 597 -30.99 -17.29 11.78
CA ILE A 597 -30.11 -16.15 12.11
C ILE A 597 -30.93 -14.87 12.18
N TYR A 598 -31.81 -14.61 11.22
CA TYR A 598 -32.64 -13.40 11.23
C TYR A 598 -33.59 -13.35 12.42
N THR A 599 -34.30 -14.45 12.69
CA THR A 599 -35.28 -14.49 13.79
C THR A 599 -34.60 -14.26 15.14
N GLN A 600 -33.45 -14.91 15.38
CA GLN A 600 -32.71 -14.72 16.63
C GLN A 600 -32.08 -13.34 16.77
N LEU A 601 -31.65 -12.69 15.70
CA LEU A 601 -31.10 -11.32 15.77
C LEU A 601 -32.20 -10.27 15.87
N SER A 602 -33.33 -10.45 15.19
CA SER A 602 -34.47 -9.53 15.22
C SER A 602 -35.21 -9.48 16.57
N GLN A 603 -35.09 -10.54 17.37
CA GLN A 603 -35.72 -10.65 18.69
C GLN A 603 -34.89 -10.03 19.82
N GLN A 604 -33.65 -9.60 19.57
CA GLN A 604 -32.80 -9.00 20.60
C GLN A 604 -33.11 -7.51 20.74
N GLU A 605 -33.33 -7.06 21.98
CA GLU A 605 -33.59 -5.64 22.31
C GLU A 605 -32.34 -4.75 22.14
N ASP A 606 -31.14 -5.34 22.06
CA ASP A 606 -29.83 -4.66 21.96
C ASP A 606 -29.27 -4.55 20.53
N LEU A 607 -30.12 -4.33 19.52
CA LEU A 607 -29.65 -4.08 18.14
C LEU A 607 -28.64 -2.92 18.08
N ASP A 608 -28.77 -1.94 18.96
CA ASP A 608 -27.91 -0.76 19.03
C ASP A 608 -26.47 -1.11 19.42
N GLN A 609 -26.28 -2.10 20.30
CA GLN A 609 -24.95 -2.57 20.68
C GLN A 609 -24.32 -3.43 19.57
N LEU A 610 -25.13 -4.17 18.81
CA LEU A 610 -24.67 -5.02 17.72
C LEU A 610 -24.21 -4.20 16.49
N PHE A 611 -24.90 -3.10 16.20
CA PHE A 611 -24.50 -2.12 15.17
C PHE A 611 -23.49 -1.08 15.69
N GLY A 612 -23.08 -1.19 16.96
CA GLY A 612 -22.10 -0.30 17.59
C GLY A 612 -20.78 -0.31 16.83
N GLU A 613 -20.47 0.83 16.21
CA GLU A 613 -19.18 1.04 15.57
C GLU A 613 -18.14 1.41 16.63
N PRO A 614 -16.93 0.83 16.60
CA PRO A 614 -15.86 1.25 17.47
C PRO A 614 -15.50 2.73 17.26
N ASP A 615 -15.29 3.47 18.35
CA ASP A 615 -15.01 4.93 18.31
C ASP A 615 -13.83 5.30 17.40
N HIS A 616 -12.81 4.44 17.34
CA HIS A 616 -11.64 4.65 16.49
C HIS A 616 -11.98 4.60 14.99
N ILE A 617 -12.88 3.72 14.56
CA ILE A 617 -13.33 3.60 13.16
C ILE A 617 -14.22 4.79 12.79
N ALA A 618 -15.09 5.22 13.71
CA ALA A 618 -15.94 6.39 13.51
C ALA A 618 -15.11 7.68 13.34
N HIS A 619 -14.11 7.88 14.20
CA HIS A 619 -13.19 9.02 14.13
C HIS A 619 -12.31 8.98 12.87
N GLU A 620 -11.76 7.81 12.54
CA GLU A 620 -10.98 7.63 11.32
C GLU A 620 -11.82 7.91 10.07
N ARG A 621 -13.08 7.45 10.00
CA ARG A 621 -13.98 7.75 8.89
C ARG A 621 -14.24 9.25 8.77
N GLN A 622 -14.38 9.96 9.88
CA GLN A 622 -14.56 11.40 9.86
C GLN A 622 -13.34 12.12 9.27
N ILE A 623 -12.14 11.77 9.70
CA ILE A 623 -10.89 12.32 9.15
C ILE A 623 -10.80 12.04 7.64
N LEU A 624 -11.07 10.81 7.22
CA LEU A 624 -11.02 10.45 5.80
C LEU A 624 -12.09 11.18 4.97
N LYS A 625 -13.28 11.42 5.52
CA LYS A 625 -14.33 12.23 4.87
C LYS A 625 -13.90 13.69 4.71
N GLU A 626 -13.31 14.28 5.75
CA GLU A 626 -12.76 15.64 5.69
C GLU A 626 -11.62 15.73 4.66
N GLN A 627 -10.70 14.77 4.66
CA GLN A 627 -9.62 14.67 3.68
C GLN A 627 -10.16 14.51 2.25
N ALA A 628 -11.14 13.64 2.03
CA ALA A 628 -11.76 13.43 0.71
C ALA A 628 -12.45 14.72 0.20
N SER A 629 -13.11 15.46 1.09
CA SER A 629 -13.74 16.75 0.78
C SER A 629 -12.71 17.79 0.34
N VAL A 630 -11.62 17.93 1.10
CA VAL A 630 -10.50 18.84 0.76
C VAL A 630 -9.88 18.47 -0.59
N LEU A 631 -9.53 17.19 -0.79
CA LEU A 631 -8.92 16.73 -2.04
C LEU A 631 -9.87 16.91 -3.24
N SER A 632 -11.18 16.67 -3.06
CA SER A 632 -12.16 16.86 -4.13
C SER A 632 -12.33 18.33 -4.50
N LYS A 633 -12.35 19.24 -3.52
CA LYS A 633 -12.37 20.69 -3.77
C LYS A 633 -11.09 21.12 -4.51
N ALA A 634 -9.93 20.61 -4.10
CA ALA A 634 -8.66 20.91 -4.78
C ALA A 634 -8.66 20.48 -6.26
N ILE A 635 -9.15 19.27 -6.58
CA ILE A 635 -9.27 18.82 -7.98
C ILE A 635 -10.19 19.74 -8.79
N ASN A 636 -11.30 20.19 -8.21
CA ASN A 636 -12.23 21.08 -8.90
C ASN A 636 -11.58 22.43 -9.23
N ILE A 637 -10.79 22.99 -8.30
CA ILE A 637 -10.03 24.23 -8.52
C ILE A 637 -9.00 24.02 -9.64
N ILE A 638 -8.19 22.96 -9.56
CA ILE A 638 -7.18 22.64 -10.59
C ILE A 638 -7.83 22.50 -11.98
N ASN A 639 -8.96 21.80 -12.08
CA ASN A 639 -9.63 21.59 -13.36
C ASN A 639 -10.28 22.87 -13.92
N LYS A 640 -10.83 23.72 -13.06
CA LYS A 640 -11.46 24.99 -13.46
C LYS A 640 -10.48 25.94 -14.12
N ASP A 641 -9.27 26.02 -13.59
CA ASP A 641 -8.26 26.99 -14.07
C ASP A 641 -7.33 26.41 -15.14
N PHE A 642 -7.12 25.08 -15.16
CA PHE A 642 -6.24 24.42 -16.14
C PHE A 642 -6.92 24.07 -17.48
N SER A 643 -8.25 23.83 -17.50
CA SER A 643 -8.97 23.53 -18.76
C SER A 643 -8.97 24.69 -19.77
N LYS A 644 -8.63 25.91 -19.33
CA LYS A 644 -8.40 27.08 -20.18
C LYS A 644 -6.92 27.25 -20.60
N GLY A 645 -6.05 26.32 -20.21
CA GLY A 645 -4.60 26.40 -20.33
C GLY A 645 -3.98 25.61 -21.49
N ASN A 646 -4.73 24.94 -22.35
CA ASN A 646 -4.14 24.24 -23.52
C ASN A 646 -3.46 25.18 -24.55
N ASP A 647 -3.64 26.50 -24.43
CA ASP A 647 -2.87 27.52 -25.17
C ASP A 647 -1.55 27.95 -24.48
N PHE A 648 -1.28 27.52 -23.23
CA PHE A 648 -0.07 27.90 -22.50
C PHE A 648 1.18 27.15 -22.98
N ASP A 649 1.08 25.86 -23.29
CA ASP A 649 2.25 25.04 -23.65
C ASP A 649 2.91 25.54 -24.96
N GLN A 650 2.12 25.95 -25.95
CA GLN A 650 2.65 26.38 -27.26
C GLN A 650 3.31 27.78 -27.26
N SER A 651 3.03 28.62 -26.27
CA SER A 651 3.63 29.96 -26.15
C SER A 651 4.91 29.92 -25.31
N LEU A 652 4.90 29.16 -24.20
CA LEU A 652 6.07 28.94 -23.35
C LEU A 652 7.18 28.14 -24.04
N GLU A 653 6.86 27.10 -24.83
CA GLU A 653 7.87 26.36 -25.60
C GLU A 653 8.62 27.23 -26.61
N ARG A 654 7.93 28.17 -27.28
CA ARG A 654 8.56 29.10 -28.23
C ARG A 654 9.52 30.07 -27.52
N ASP A 655 9.20 30.53 -26.33
CA ASP A 655 10.06 31.41 -25.54
C ASP A 655 11.25 30.67 -24.89
N ILE A 656 11.10 29.38 -24.59
CA ILE A 656 12.18 28.51 -24.10
C ILE A 656 13.23 28.30 -25.20
N ILE A 657 12.82 28.00 -26.43
CA ILE A 657 13.74 27.81 -27.57
C ILE A 657 14.48 29.13 -27.87
N THR A 658 13.79 30.27 -27.79
CA THR A 658 14.37 31.57 -28.11
C THR A 658 15.35 32.06 -27.04
N SER A 659 15.06 31.80 -25.75
CA SER A 659 15.95 32.20 -24.65
C SER A 659 17.18 31.30 -24.53
N THR A 660 17.03 29.98 -24.71
CA THR A 660 18.15 29.03 -24.70
C THR A 660 19.09 29.21 -25.89
N ALA A 661 18.56 29.53 -27.08
CA ALA A 661 19.36 29.90 -28.25
C ALA A 661 20.18 31.18 -28.02
N SER A 662 19.62 32.16 -27.31
CA SER A 662 20.33 33.39 -26.93
C SER A 662 21.51 33.11 -25.99
N TYR A 663 21.32 32.30 -24.95
CA TYR A 663 22.40 31.89 -24.03
C TYR A 663 23.50 31.05 -24.71
N ALA A 664 23.12 30.12 -25.58
CA ALA A 664 24.08 29.31 -26.34
C ALA A 664 24.91 30.17 -27.31
N SER A 665 24.30 31.18 -27.93
CA SER A 665 24.99 32.09 -28.86
C SER A 665 25.97 33.05 -28.16
N VAL A 666 25.68 33.46 -26.92
CA VAL A 666 26.58 34.29 -26.08
C VAL A 666 27.79 33.48 -25.62
N LEU A 667 27.59 32.21 -25.23
CA LEU A 667 28.68 31.30 -24.86
C LEU A 667 29.59 30.95 -26.07
N TYR A 668 29.02 30.81 -27.27
CA TYR A 668 29.80 30.58 -28.49
C TYR A 668 30.58 31.83 -28.95
N LYS A 669 30.06 33.04 -28.75
CA LYS A 669 30.79 34.28 -29.08
C LYS A 669 31.98 34.54 -28.15
N ASN A 670 31.87 34.21 -26.87
CA ASN A 670 32.96 34.46 -25.90
C ASN A 670 34.13 33.47 -26.04
N LYS A 671 33.91 32.25 -26.58
CA LYS A 671 34.99 31.29 -26.87
C LYS A 671 35.85 31.65 -28.09
N ASN A 672 35.34 32.46 -29.01
CA ASN A 672 36.05 32.80 -30.25
C ASN A 672 36.91 34.08 -30.15
N LEU A 673 36.80 34.87 -29.07
CA LEU A 673 37.67 36.02 -28.85
C LEU A 673 38.96 35.67 -28.07
N THR A 674 39.04 34.53 -27.39
CA THR A 674 40.19 34.16 -26.56
C THR A 674 41.26 33.34 -27.29
N ASN A 675 41.02 32.90 -28.53
CA ASN A 675 41.95 32.02 -29.28
C ASN A 675 42.72 32.71 -30.43
N ALA A 676 42.66 34.04 -30.55
CA ALA A 676 43.42 34.78 -31.55
C ALA A 676 44.64 35.47 -30.91
N THR A 677 45.62 34.69 -30.43
CA THR A 677 47.00 35.15 -30.17
C THR A 677 47.89 33.96 -29.81
N SER A 678 48.47 33.28 -30.81
CA SER A 678 49.86 32.78 -30.80
C SER A 678 50.17 31.86 -32.00
N ILE A 679 51.05 32.38 -32.85
CA ILE A 679 52.26 31.74 -33.43
C ILE A 679 52.12 30.53 -34.38
N SER A 680 52.71 30.77 -35.55
CA SER A 680 53.06 29.91 -36.67
C SER A 680 53.75 28.59 -36.33
N THR A 681 53.46 27.54 -37.09
CA THR A 681 54.41 26.82 -38.00
C THR A 681 53.69 25.66 -38.69
N ALA A 682 53.70 25.62 -40.02
CA ALA A 682 53.42 24.43 -40.84
C ALA A 682 54.67 23.51 -40.87
N PRO A 683 54.60 22.22 -41.28
CA PRO A 683 54.37 21.88 -42.71
C PRO A 683 53.63 20.55 -43.04
N SER A 684 52.96 20.58 -44.20
CA SER A 684 52.82 19.59 -45.30
C SER A 684 52.66 18.07 -45.08
N ILE A 685 51.69 17.46 -45.78
CA ILE A 685 51.87 16.59 -46.99
C ILE A 685 50.51 15.96 -47.44
N HIS A 686 50.20 16.10 -48.76
CA HIS A 686 49.44 15.26 -49.74
C HIS A 686 48.43 14.17 -49.27
N ASN A 687 47.33 13.80 -49.94
CA ASN A 687 46.83 13.92 -51.33
C ASN A 687 45.34 13.43 -51.35
N SER A 688 44.37 14.16 -51.93
CA SER A 688 43.67 13.92 -53.22
C SER A 688 42.54 12.86 -53.27
N SER A 689 41.29 13.32 -53.46
CA SER A 689 40.29 12.91 -54.50
C SER A 689 38.88 13.42 -54.07
N GLU A 690 38.32 14.48 -54.67
CA GLU A 690 37.34 14.46 -55.78
C GLU A 690 36.02 13.70 -55.46
N ASN A 691 34.80 14.15 -55.76
CA ASN A 691 34.23 15.39 -56.29
C ASN A 691 32.69 15.35 -56.06
N MET A 692 32.03 16.50 -56.24
CA MET A 692 30.58 16.84 -56.28
C MET A 692 29.55 15.73 -56.59
N GLY A 693 28.27 15.78 -56.21
CA GLY A 693 27.42 16.80 -55.59
C GLY A 693 25.93 16.61 -55.97
N LYS A 694 25.04 17.13 -55.10
CA LYS A 694 23.64 17.61 -55.34
C LYS A 694 22.51 16.62 -55.72
N GLY A 695 21.46 16.61 -54.86
CA GLY A 695 20.22 17.37 -55.16
C GLY A 695 18.86 16.65 -55.15
N ARG A 696 17.96 17.14 -54.26
CA ARG A 696 16.47 17.29 -54.32
C ARG A 696 15.55 16.04 -54.39
N PHE A 697 14.62 15.84 -53.44
CA PHE A 697 13.27 16.42 -53.24
C PHE A 697 12.24 16.00 -54.30
N GLU A 698 11.17 15.29 -53.91
CA GLU A 698 9.77 15.78 -53.90
C GLU A 698 8.74 14.73 -53.43
N SER A 699 7.67 15.28 -52.84
CA SER A 699 6.41 14.73 -52.36
C SER A 699 5.44 14.31 -53.49
N VAL A 700 4.31 13.66 -53.14
CA VAL A 700 2.92 14.10 -53.46
C VAL A 700 1.89 13.07 -52.93
N THR A 701 0.70 13.62 -52.71
CA THR A 701 -0.51 13.23 -51.99
C THR A 701 -1.45 12.26 -52.72
N ASP A 702 -2.51 11.85 -51.98
CA ASP A 702 -3.92 11.67 -52.37
C ASP A 702 -4.48 10.28 -52.00
N ASN A 703 -5.77 10.03 -51.73
CA ASN A 703 -6.92 10.72 -51.12
C ASN A 703 -8.08 9.67 -51.17
N VAL A 704 -9.17 9.88 -50.41
CA VAL A 704 -10.54 9.35 -50.63
C VAL A 704 -11.03 8.07 -49.90
N LYS A 705 -11.88 8.33 -48.86
CA LYS A 705 -13.26 7.87 -48.51
C LYS A 705 -13.63 6.38 -48.68
N GLY A 706 -14.16 5.68 -47.66
CA GLY A 706 -15.54 5.72 -47.10
C GLY A 706 -16.26 4.42 -47.54
N ALA A 707 -17.17 3.73 -46.85
CA ALA A 707 -17.90 3.88 -45.60
C ALA A 707 -18.61 2.52 -45.29
N GLU A 708 -19.07 2.37 -44.05
CA GLU A 708 -20.24 1.59 -43.57
C GLU A 708 -20.22 0.04 -43.41
N GLU A 709 -20.66 -0.36 -42.21
CA GLU A 709 -20.92 -1.70 -41.64
C GLU A 709 -22.27 -2.30 -42.12
N PRO A 710 -22.97 -3.25 -41.45
CA PRO A 710 -22.61 -4.31 -40.50
C PRO A 710 -23.28 -5.69 -40.79
N GLY A 711 -22.88 -6.74 -40.06
CA GLY A 711 -23.85 -7.66 -39.44
C GLY A 711 -23.81 -9.17 -39.77
N LYS A 712 -23.76 -9.96 -38.68
CA LYS A 712 -24.32 -11.32 -38.48
C LYS A 712 -23.66 -12.46 -39.30
N SER A 713 -23.61 -13.72 -38.88
CA SER A 713 -23.70 -14.44 -37.61
C SER A 713 -23.38 -15.90 -37.96
N SER A 714 -22.91 -16.68 -36.99
CA SER A 714 -23.17 -18.11 -36.80
C SER A 714 -22.55 -19.18 -37.73
N LEU A 715 -21.81 -20.08 -37.04
CA LEU A 715 -21.82 -21.55 -37.15
C LEU A 715 -21.19 -22.21 -38.40
N ASN A 716 -20.03 -22.85 -38.24
CA ASN A 716 -19.95 -24.32 -38.10
C ASN A 716 -18.52 -24.88 -38.04
N ASN A 717 -18.38 -25.87 -37.16
CA ASN A 717 -17.54 -27.07 -37.21
C ASN A 717 -16.02 -26.96 -37.34
N VAL A 718 -15.38 -27.15 -36.19
CA VAL A 718 -14.00 -27.61 -36.04
C VAL A 718 -13.99 -29.15 -36.03
N ASN A 719 -13.20 -29.76 -36.91
CA ASN A 719 -12.61 -31.07 -36.67
C ASN A 719 -11.28 -31.22 -37.41
N ASN A 720 -10.28 -31.64 -36.63
CA ASN A 720 -9.11 -32.46 -36.96
C ASN A 720 -7.80 -31.86 -37.50
N VAL A 721 -6.75 -32.43 -36.89
CA VAL A 721 -5.36 -32.73 -37.30
C VAL A 721 -4.33 -31.88 -36.54
N LYS A 722 -3.70 -32.41 -35.46
CA LYS A 722 -2.53 -33.32 -35.34
C LYS A 722 -1.20 -32.73 -35.87
N GLU A 723 -0.14 -33.06 -35.11
CA GLU A 723 1.31 -32.91 -35.36
C GLU A 723 1.92 -31.53 -35.11
N MET A 724 3.22 -31.38 -34.79
CA MET A 724 4.24 -32.11 -34.02
C MET A 724 5.46 -31.15 -34.04
N ASP A 725 6.27 -31.16 -32.97
CA ASP A 725 7.68 -30.72 -32.90
C ASP A 725 8.13 -29.24 -33.05
N ARG A 726 8.51 -28.70 -31.87
CA ARG A 726 9.84 -28.16 -31.47
C ARG A 726 10.59 -27.22 -32.43
N VAL A 727 10.91 -26.00 -31.96
CA VAL A 727 12.28 -25.42 -31.90
C VAL A 727 12.38 -24.29 -30.83
N ASN A 728 13.34 -24.46 -29.92
CA ASN A 728 14.20 -23.54 -29.14
C ASN A 728 13.78 -22.09 -28.80
N TYR A 729 13.91 -21.73 -27.51
CA TYR A 729 14.75 -20.59 -27.09
C TYR A 729 15.45 -20.89 -25.74
N ARG A 730 16.77 -20.68 -25.72
CA ARG A 730 17.67 -20.76 -24.55
C ARG A 730 17.48 -19.53 -23.65
N PHE A 731 17.54 -19.72 -22.33
CA PHE A 731 18.08 -18.73 -21.41
C PHE A 731 18.95 -19.41 -20.35
N THR A 732 20.10 -18.78 -20.12
CA THR A 732 21.26 -19.17 -19.33
C THR A 732 21.10 -18.83 -17.85
N SER A 733 21.50 -19.76 -16.98
CA SER A 733 21.70 -19.59 -15.54
C SER A 733 23.13 -19.11 -15.21
N PRO A 734 23.36 -18.40 -14.09
CA PRO A 734 24.68 -18.27 -13.50
C PRO A 734 24.88 -19.18 -12.29
N SER A 735 26.09 -19.74 -12.22
CA SER A 735 26.58 -20.78 -11.33
C SER A 735 27.19 -20.26 -10.02
N HIS A 736 27.07 -21.09 -8.98
CA HIS A 736 27.85 -21.09 -7.74
C HIS A 736 29.34 -21.42 -7.97
N HIS A 737 30.24 -20.79 -7.20
CA HIS A 737 31.32 -21.43 -6.42
C HIS A 737 32.25 -20.38 -5.78
N ALA A 738 32.52 -20.49 -4.47
CA ALA A 738 33.88 -20.38 -3.90
C ALA A 738 33.95 -20.73 -2.39
N ASN A 739 34.89 -21.62 -2.10
CA ASN A 739 35.43 -22.28 -0.89
C ASN A 739 35.44 -21.60 0.50
N PRO A 740 35.57 -22.41 1.60
CA PRO A 740 35.84 -21.96 2.96
C PRO A 740 37.35 -22.02 3.32
N VAL A 741 37.81 -21.15 4.21
CA VAL A 741 39.13 -21.22 4.86
C VAL A 741 38.98 -20.98 6.37
N ASN A 742 39.51 -21.92 7.16
CA ASN A 742 39.75 -21.85 8.60
C ASN A 742 40.82 -20.80 8.94
N ILE A 743 40.74 -20.14 10.11
CA ILE A 743 41.85 -19.94 11.05
C ILE A 743 41.31 -19.41 12.41
N HIS A 744 41.95 -19.97 13.44
CA HIS A 744 41.86 -19.78 14.89
C HIS A 744 41.98 -18.36 15.48
N ASN A 745 41.56 -18.27 16.75
CA ASN A 745 42.14 -17.50 17.89
C ASN A 745 41.73 -16.03 18.10
N LYS A 746 40.94 -15.74 19.15
CA LYS A 746 41.40 -15.33 20.51
C LYS A 746 40.28 -14.65 21.32
N LEU A 747 40.02 -15.20 22.51
CA LEU A 747 39.42 -14.57 23.70
C LEU A 747 40.28 -13.37 24.18
N PRO A 748 39.75 -12.41 24.98
CA PRO A 748 39.54 -12.64 26.42
C PRO A 748 38.26 -12.04 27.04
N ARG A 749 37.78 -12.76 28.06
CA ARG A 749 36.98 -12.27 29.19
C ARG A 749 37.90 -11.62 30.23
N SER A 750 37.39 -10.63 30.97
CA SER A 750 37.82 -10.28 32.33
C SER A 750 36.67 -9.52 33.01
N ASN A 751 36.06 -10.09 34.06
CA ASN A 751 36.22 -9.70 35.49
C ASN A 751 35.19 -8.62 35.89
N LEU A 752 34.50 -8.60 37.03
CA LEU A 752 34.45 -9.33 38.32
C LEU A 752 33.07 -8.93 38.93
N SER A 753 32.21 -9.87 39.34
CA SER A 753 31.87 -10.21 40.74
C SER A 753 31.67 -9.05 41.74
N ASN A 754 30.52 -9.06 42.42
CA ASN A 754 30.25 -8.71 43.84
C ASN A 754 28.77 -8.26 43.98
N PHE A 755 27.97 -8.59 45.00
CA PHE A 755 28.13 -9.16 46.33
C PHE A 755 26.75 -9.77 46.78
N GLY A 756 26.78 -10.64 47.80
CA GLY A 756 25.67 -11.46 48.32
C GLY A 756 24.43 -10.73 48.90
N SER A 757 23.26 -11.37 48.87
CA SER A 757 22.71 -12.30 49.89
C SER A 757 22.20 -11.62 51.16
N ASN A 758 20.89 -11.72 51.45
CA ASN A 758 20.36 -12.08 52.79
C ASN A 758 18.81 -12.15 52.87
N ILE A 759 18.32 -13.29 53.40
CA ILE A 759 17.29 -13.47 54.47
C ILE A 759 15.82 -13.15 54.08
N VAL A 760 14.91 -14.12 53.88
CA VAL A 760 14.24 -15.13 54.76
C VAL A 760 12.91 -14.63 55.41
N ASN A 761 11.84 -15.36 55.07
CA ASN A 761 10.57 -15.68 55.77
C ASN A 761 9.53 -14.62 56.19
N GLY A 762 8.25 -14.95 55.90
CA GLY A 762 7.22 -14.95 56.96
C GLY A 762 5.77 -14.56 56.62
N PHE A 763 4.88 -15.57 56.61
CA PHE A 763 3.51 -15.60 57.17
C PHE A 763 2.29 -14.88 56.53
N ASN A 764 1.36 -15.71 56.05
CA ASN A 764 -0.06 -15.91 56.44
C ASN A 764 -1.06 -14.76 56.67
N ASN A 765 -2.26 -15.02 56.08
CA ASN A 765 -3.63 -14.81 56.57
C ASN A 765 -4.17 -13.37 56.75
N LEU A 766 -5.29 -13.05 56.08
CA LEU A 766 -6.62 -12.97 56.72
C LEU A 766 -7.73 -12.49 55.77
N THR A 767 -8.88 -13.09 56.03
CA THR A 767 -10.24 -12.98 55.47
C THR A 767 -11.06 -11.80 56.01
N VAL A 768 -11.98 -11.31 55.17
CA VAL A 768 -13.38 -10.86 55.44
C VAL A 768 -13.64 -9.64 56.33
N SER A 769 -14.36 -8.63 55.79
CA SER A 769 -15.58 -8.07 56.43
C SER A 769 -16.37 -7.11 55.50
N LYS A 770 -17.68 -7.34 55.44
CA LYS A 770 -18.75 -6.48 54.90
C LYS A 770 -18.88 -5.16 55.64
N LYS A 771 -19.44 -4.13 54.99
CA LYS A 771 -20.56 -3.28 55.49
C LYS A 771 -21.00 -2.22 54.47
N THR A 772 -22.28 -2.26 54.08
CA THR A 772 -23.11 -1.10 53.68
C THR A 772 -23.75 -0.49 54.93
N PRO A 773 -24.16 0.80 54.94
CA PRO A 773 -25.56 1.18 54.63
C PRO A 773 -25.70 2.59 53.95
N SER A 774 -26.63 2.80 53.01
CA SER A 774 -28.00 3.37 53.13
C SER A 774 -28.16 4.86 52.76
N ASN A 775 -29.16 5.11 51.89
CA ASN A 775 -30.05 6.29 51.75
C ASN A 775 -29.55 7.60 51.10
N ASN A 776 -29.97 7.80 49.82
CA ASN A 776 -30.91 8.84 49.29
C ASN A 776 -30.89 10.30 49.84
N PRO A 777 -31.40 11.33 49.12
CA PRO A 777 -31.80 11.41 47.68
C PRO A 777 -31.57 12.80 46.99
N LEU A 778 -32.09 12.93 45.76
CA LEU A 778 -32.57 14.15 45.04
C LEU A 778 -31.57 15.09 44.32
N PHE A 779 -31.84 15.25 43.00
CA PHE A 779 -31.77 16.43 42.10
C PHE A 779 -30.63 17.45 42.26
N ASP A 780 -29.80 17.60 41.22
CA ASP A 780 -30.01 18.52 40.09
C ASP A 780 -29.26 18.04 38.84
#